data_AF-A0AAW7SQN7-F1
#
_entry.id   AF-A0AAW7SQN7-F1
#
_cell.length_a   1.000
_cell.length_b   1.000
_cell.length_c   1.000
_cell.angle_alpha   90.00
_cell.angle_beta   90.00
_cell.angle_gamma   90.00
#
_symmetry.space_group_name_H-M   'P 1'
#
loop_
_entity.id
_entity.type
_entity.pdbx_description
1 polymer ?
#
loop_
_entity_poly.entity_id
_entity_poly.type
_entity_poly.pdbx_seq_one_letter_code
_entity_poly.pdbx_strand_id
1 'polypeptide(L)'
;MIISPPFLPDAGLAAPTGTNPDPMMDAVDKFECAHGIYPIAFDRRWHCGVHLQPDTKGEVYAIADGEVVAYRVCQHAVDDGKSHTGFVLLKHTTETGEGRTLTFYSLYMHLMPLAEYGQHSANAKKMPEFLRMPTGPVSKGQVTPAKSGKEDPKVSLSVKRKDILGWHGKYEGMPHLHFEIFMLPEDFDAYFGCTQLGNSTPTPPAPAETDWWGHAYFVIPAGSEFRRLPAKVDARNKLHGIEFKPGHEGSNTLPLLVETYFSLGSKYTNVWSVAQDGTRTLLTPQPVEEKDYEYDLYKRAAALYSSCPSDGYELLRFGRILSTDKTLAADACVTWMPVNWTTDKAGYIDINNSNIHKFSDADFLSYMGWQKISEGNTPFDSDGLCDVDALKKVLNDAAPHEVPMVEGETPEAHKTRALSAYVKDNARVRQQLCGLVCNAPSEWDSTNNEERYARLLDEGGYYHGNDKGYNDFMKYLKEVQFWNKTGLPAGQKLWFFHPLAFIRHFRRCHWLSSYELSCIYPDKLYNRRETPDPYAKREQYRVPLNHGMRKYLVNTPTRMTHFLGQGAVESFMLARMMEASSTNFSASLQPEASDFYKNKDDRYFDYLEGRADLGNTDAGDGIKFRGRGMKQLTGRVNYASYWVYRGWLDSSSFDIKWLVDKTRIRPIIAAPQQISIDPFNCIDAGGWYWTAGAASNKFITINSSIQEMDVSAQSIFVVSRAINGINKKTSKPNGLEDRINHTQRISRILMDLV
;
A
#
# COMPACT_ATOMS: atom_id res chain seq x y z
N MET A 1 5.10 -1.31 -1.04
CA MET A 1 5.28 -1.20 -2.50
C MET A 1 4.47 -0.05 -3.08
N ILE A 2 4.91 0.50 -4.21
CA ILE A 2 4.08 1.37 -5.07
C ILE A 2 3.51 0.55 -6.23
N ILE A 3 2.21 0.70 -6.51
CA ILE A 3 1.51 -0.08 -7.54
C ILE A 3 0.35 0.75 -8.12
N SER A 4 0.20 0.74 -9.44
CA SER A 4 -0.87 1.41 -10.20
C SER A 4 -1.94 0.41 -10.64
N PRO A 5 -3.17 0.85 -10.90
CA PRO A 5 -4.06 0.12 -11.81
C PRO A 5 -3.53 0.10 -13.26
N PRO A 6 -3.99 -0.86 -14.09
CA PRO A 6 -3.58 -0.95 -15.50
C PRO A 6 -4.15 0.19 -16.37
N PHE A 7 -5.11 0.95 -15.85
CA PHE A 7 -5.68 2.16 -16.46
C PHE A 7 -5.63 3.32 -15.46
N LEU A 8 -5.31 4.52 -15.94
CA LEU A 8 -5.21 5.73 -15.11
C LEU A 8 -6.26 6.78 -15.54
N PRO A 9 -7.54 6.60 -15.21
CA PRO A 9 -8.60 7.52 -15.64
C PRO A 9 -8.52 8.87 -14.92
N ASP A 10 -8.79 9.96 -15.65
CA ASP A 10 -8.80 11.32 -15.09
C ASP A 10 -9.80 11.44 -13.91
N ALA A 11 -10.92 10.71 -13.95
CA ALA A 11 -11.90 10.64 -12.85
C ALA A 11 -11.31 10.08 -11.54
N GLY A 12 -10.28 9.22 -11.64
CA GLY A 12 -9.55 8.66 -10.50
C GLY A 12 -8.59 9.65 -9.83
N LEU A 13 -8.36 10.82 -10.45
CA LEU A 13 -7.55 11.91 -9.86
C LEU A 13 -8.34 12.78 -8.87
N ALA A 14 -9.58 12.40 -8.55
CA ALA A 14 -10.34 13.03 -7.48
C ALA A 14 -9.60 12.94 -6.15
N ALA A 15 -9.69 13.99 -5.34
CA ALA A 15 -9.14 13.96 -3.99
C ALA A 15 -9.88 12.90 -3.15
N PRO A 16 -9.17 12.15 -2.28
CA PRO A 16 -9.79 11.27 -1.30
C PRO A 16 -10.85 12.02 -0.48
N THR A 17 -11.84 11.27 0.00
CA THR A 17 -12.75 11.75 1.05
C THR A 17 -12.48 10.98 2.33
N GLY A 18 -13.01 11.47 3.45
CA GLY A 18 -12.84 10.83 4.75
C GLY A 18 -13.13 9.32 4.74
N THR A 19 -14.29 8.94 4.20
CA THR A 19 -14.75 7.54 4.13
C THR A 19 -14.34 6.82 2.86
N ASN A 20 -13.70 7.50 1.90
CA ASN A 20 -13.23 6.92 0.65
C ASN A 20 -11.76 7.34 0.40
N PRO A 21 -10.78 6.53 0.84
CA PRO A 21 -9.37 6.88 0.78
C PRO A 21 -8.70 6.63 -0.59
N ASP A 22 -9.31 5.89 -1.53
CA ASP A 22 -8.66 5.56 -2.82
C ASP A 22 -9.61 5.74 -4.03
N PRO A 23 -9.93 7.00 -4.41
CA PRO A 23 -10.80 7.29 -5.56
C PRO A 23 -10.27 6.75 -6.90
N MET A 24 -8.96 6.54 -7.03
CA MET A 24 -8.35 5.97 -8.24
C MET A 24 -8.86 4.55 -8.47
N MET A 25 -8.82 3.70 -7.44
CA MET A 25 -9.34 2.34 -7.57
C MET A 25 -10.86 2.31 -7.70
N ASP A 26 -11.59 3.23 -7.06
CA ASP A 26 -13.06 3.31 -7.24
C ASP A 26 -13.48 3.67 -8.66
N ALA A 27 -12.66 4.44 -9.37
CA ALA A 27 -12.87 4.71 -10.78
C ALA A 27 -12.57 3.48 -11.65
N VAL A 28 -11.51 2.73 -11.32
CA VAL A 28 -11.07 1.57 -12.08
C VAL A 28 -11.95 0.34 -11.86
N ASP A 29 -12.49 0.15 -10.66
CA ASP A 29 -13.42 -0.96 -10.35
C ASP A 29 -14.68 -0.90 -11.24
N LYS A 30 -15.07 0.29 -11.70
CA LYS A 30 -16.20 0.47 -12.64
C LYS A 30 -15.91 -0.06 -14.04
N PHE A 31 -14.64 -0.31 -14.39
CA PHE A 31 -14.27 -0.90 -15.66
C PHE A 31 -14.44 -2.41 -15.66
N GLU A 32 -14.60 -3.04 -14.50
CA GLU A 32 -14.81 -4.48 -14.44
C GLU A 32 -16.15 -4.85 -15.10
N CYS A 33 -16.06 -5.72 -16.09
CA CYS A 33 -17.21 -6.20 -16.82
C CYS A 33 -18.03 -7.18 -15.99
N ALA A 34 -19.35 -7.15 -16.14
CA ALA A 34 -20.23 -8.22 -15.65
C ALA A 34 -20.14 -9.51 -16.52
N HIS A 35 -19.16 -9.60 -17.43
CA HIS A 35 -18.82 -10.77 -18.25
C HIS A 35 -17.33 -11.08 -18.13
N GLY A 36 -16.97 -12.34 -17.85
CA GLY A 36 -15.59 -12.72 -17.48
C GLY A 36 -15.25 -12.29 -16.05
N ILE A 37 -15.97 -12.88 -15.10
CA ILE A 37 -15.90 -12.55 -13.68
C ILE A 37 -14.89 -13.48 -13.02
N TYR A 38 -13.95 -12.95 -12.25
CA TYR A 38 -13.05 -13.78 -11.47
C TYR A 38 -13.81 -14.51 -10.33
N PRO A 39 -13.55 -15.81 -10.04
CA PRO A 39 -12.67 -16.75 -10.73
C PRO A 39 -13.41 -17.67 -11.72
N ILE A 40 -14.61 -17.29 -12.20
CA ILE A 40 -15.57 -18.18 -12.87
C ILE A 40 -15.97 -17.64 -14.25
N ALA A 41 -15.64 -18.39 -15.30
CA ALA A 41 -16.03 -18.09 -16.66
C ALA A 41 -17.53 -18.35 -16.89
N PHE A 42 -18.09 -17.78 -17.96
CA PHE A 42 -19.50 -17.94 -18.31
C PHE A 42 -19.90 -19.40 -18.56
N ASP A 43 -18.94 -20.25 -18.93
CA ASP A 43 -19.10 -21.68 -19.19
C ASP A 43 -18.78 -22.54 -17.95
N ARG A 44 -18.69 -21.91 -16.78
CA ARG A 44 -18.37 -22.49 -15.46
C ARG A 44 -16.91 -22.92 -15.26
N ARG A 45 -16.01 -22.71 -16.22
CA ARG A 45 -14.59 -23.04 -16.03
C ARG A 45 -13.87 -21.99 -15.20
N TRP A 46 -12.65 -22.30 -14.78
CA TRP A 46 -11.73 -21.32 -14.21
C TRP A 46 -11.57 -20.10 -15.14
N HIS A 47 -11.72 -18.91 -14.58
CA HIS A 47 -11.40 -17.63 -15.19
C HIS A 47 -10.40 -16.91 -14.30
N CYS A 48 -9.13 -16.97 -14.68
CA CYS A 48 -8.02 -16.61 -13.81
C CYS A 48 -7.73 -15.10 -13.73
N GLY A 49 -8.56 -14.28 -14.39
CA GLY A 49 -8.46 -12.83 -14.43
C GLY A 49 -9.81 -12.14 -14.43
N VAL A 50 -9.81 -10.88 -14.82
CA VAL A 50 -11.01 -10.06 -15.04
C VAL A 50 -10.96 -9.43 -16.42
N HIS A 51 -12.13 -9.14 -16.98
CA HIS A 51 -12.25 -8.25 -18.13
C HIS A 51 -12.45 -6.82 -17.69
N LEU A 52 -11.63 -5.91 -18.21
CA LEU A 52 -11.70 -4.48 -17.96
C LEU A 52 -12.05 -3.72 -19.24
N GLN A 53 -13.10 -2.91 -19.19
CA GLN A 53 -13.60 -2.11 -20.31
C GLN A 53 -13.69 -0.63 -19.90
N PRO A 54 -12.60 0.15 -20.06
CA PRO A 54 -12.60 1.57 -19.76
C PRO A 54 -13.35 2.40 -20.82
N ASP A 55 -14.03 3.47 -20.38
CA ASP A 55 -14.77 4.40 -21.27
C ASP A 55 -13.85 5.36 -22.05
N THR A 56 -12.61 5.55 -21.61
CA THR A 56 -11.68 6.56 -22.17
C THR A 56 -10.23 6.09 -22.18
N LYS A 57 -9.40 6.78 -23.00
CA LYS A 57 -7.94 6.62 -23.15
C LYS A 57 -7.48 5.16 -23.01
N GLY A 58 -7.63 4.41 -24.08
CA GLY A 58 -7.25 2.99 -24.15
C GLY A 58 -5.74 2.71 -24.08
N GLU A 59 -4.94 3.47 -23.32
CA GLU A 59 -3.54 3.14 -22.99
C GLU A 59 -3.54 2.14 -21.83
N VAL A 60 -2.77 1.05 -21.96
CA VAL A 60 -2.61 0.02 -20.93
C VAL A 60 -1.24 0.20 -20.29
N TYR A 61 -1.20 0.37 -18.97
CA TYR A 61 0.00 0.68 -18.21
C TYR A 61 0.51 -0.51 -17.41
N ALA A 62 1.83 -0.65 -17.29
CA ALA A 62 2.44 -1.58 -16.34
C ALA A 62 2.09 -1.17 -14.90
N ILE A 63 1.52 -2.09 -14.12
CA ILE A 63 1.08 -1.83 -12.74
C ILE A 63 2.23 -1.60 -11.76
N ALA A 64 3.39 -2.16 -12.06
CA ALA A 64 4.61 -2.09 -11.25
C ALA A 64 5.83 -2.29 -12.16
N ASP A 65 7.01 -1.96 -11.66
CA ASP A 65 8.26 -2.31 -12.34
C ASP A 65 8.34 -3.84 -12.50
N GLY A 66 8.82 -4.31 -13.65
CA GLY A 66 8.86 -5.74 -13.91
C GLY A 66 9.81 -6.16 -15.02
N GLU A 67 10.22 -7.41 -14.95
CA GLU A 67 10.93 -8.12 -16.01
C GLU A 67 9.91 -8.73 -16.98
N VAL A 68 10.17 -8.65 -18.28
CA VAL A 68 9.32 -9.27 -19.28
C VAL A 68 9.58 -10.77 -19.29
N VAL A 69 8.53 -11.57 -19.12
CA VAL A 69 8.61 -13.04 -19.12
C VAL A 69 8.32 -13.60 -20.51
N ALA A 70 7.22 -13.14 -21.10
CA ALA A 70 6.82 -13.46 -22.46
C ALA A 70 5.93 -12.34 -23.00
N TYR A 71 5.88 -12.19 -24.32
CA TYR A 71 5.04 -11.18 -24.95
C TYR A 71 4.69 -11.56 -26.39
N ARG A 72 3.62 -10.95 -26.91
CA ARG A 72 3.20 -11.06 -28.31
C ARG A 72 2.72 -9.70 -28.80
N VAL A 73 3.37 -9.20 -29.85
CA VAL A 73 2.95 -7.98 -30.56
C VAL A 73 2.39 -8.39 -31.90
N CYS A 74 1.11 -8.12 -32.13
CA CYS A 74 0.42 -8.50 -33.35
C CYS A 74 0.44 -7.36 -34.36
N GLN A 75 0.68 -7.68 -35.64
CA GLN A 75 0.48 -6.72 -36.72
C GLN A 75 -1.01 -6.60 -37.08
N HIS A 76 -1.74 -7.72 -37.06
CA HIS A 76 -3.14 -7.81 -37.45
C HIS A 76 -3.94 -8.60 -36.41
N ALA A 77 -5.24 -8.33 -36.36
CA ALA A 77 -6.19 -9.14 -35.62
C ALA A 77 -6.41 -10.52 -36.27
N VAL A 78 -6.96 -11.46 -35.50
CA VAL A 78 -7.44 -12.77 -35.95
C VAL A 78 -8.97 -12.81 -35.96
N ASP A 79 -9.55 -13.93 -36.39
CA ASP A 79 -11.01 -14.16 -36.42
C ASP A 79 -11.77 -13.05 -37.16
N ASP A 80 -11.38 -12.76 -38.41
CA ASP A 80 -11.93 -11.69 -39.24
C ASP A 80 -11.92 -10.30 -38.57
N GLY A 81 -10.94 -10.07 -37.70
CA GLY A 81 -10.79 -8.79 -37.00
C GLY A 81 -11.57 -8.68 -35.69
N LYS A 82 -12.15 -9.79 -35.19
CA LYS A 82 -12.91 -9.79 -33.93
C LYS A 82 -12.04 -10.01 -32.71
N SER A 83 -10.88 -10.65 -32.86
CA SER A 83 -10.06 -11.09 -31.73
C SER A 83 -8.63 -10.56 -31.80
N HIS A 84 -8.15 -10.04 -30.69
CA HIS A 84 -6.78 -9.59 -30.50
C HIS A 84 -6.05 -10.55 -29.56
N THR A 85 -4.91 -11.06 -30.01
CA THR A 85 -4.12 -12.06 -29.25
C THR A 85 -2.85 -11.47 -28.63
N GLY A 86 -2.63 -10.16 -28.78
CA GLY A 86 -1.45 -9.47 -28.26
C GLY A 86 -1.43 -9.46 -26.75
N PHE A 87 -0.24 -9.62 -26.15
CA PHE A 87 -0.11 -9.63 -24.70
C PHE A 87 1.29 -9.26 -24.21
N VAL A 88 1.37 -8.92 -22.92
CA VAL A 88 2.63 -8.84 -22.17
C VAL A 88 2.44 -9.58 -20.85
N LEU A 89 3.37 -10.47 -20.50
CA LEU A 89 3.47 -11.12 -19.20
C LEU A 89 4.70 -10.58 -18.47
N LEU A 90 4.50 -10.02 -17.28
CA LEU A 90 5.54 -9.44 -16.45
C LEU A 90 5.76 -10.24 -15.18
N LYS A 91 7.02 -10.34 -14.73
CA LYS A 91 7.40 -10.77 -13.39
C LYS A 91 7.79 -9.54 -12.57
N HIS A 92 7.24 -9.44 -11.37
CA HIS A 92 7.50 -8.36 -10.43
C HIS A 92 8.19 -8.92 -9.19
N THR A 93 9.16 -8.17 -8.66
CA THR A 93 9.79 -8.45 -7.37
C THR A 93 9.92 -7.13 -6.63
N THR A 94 9.29 -7.04 -5.46
CA THR A 94 9.29 -5.82 -4.64
C THR A 94 9.28 -6.17 -3.15
N GLU A 95 9.28 -5.16 -2.30
CA GLU A 95 9.26 -5.30 -0.85
C GLU A 95 7.98 -4.68 -0.26
N THR A 96 7.46 -5.32 0.79
CA THR A 96 6.25 -4.87 1.50
C THR A 96 6.47 -4.58 2.99
N GLY A 97 7.69 -4.85 3.46
CA GLY A 97 8.12 -4.78 4.85
C GLY A 97 9.60 -5.15 4.94
N GLU A 98 10.18 -5.07 6.14
CA GLU A 98 11.57 -5.45 6.36
C GLU A 98 11.74 -6.96 6.13
N GLY A 99 12.60 -7.33 5.18
CA GLY A 99 12.82 -8.74 4.82
C GLY A 99 11.63 -9.43 4.13
N ARG A 100 10.60 -8.69 3.72
CA ARG A 100 9.38 -9.21 3.08
C ARG A 100 9.37 -8.96 1.58
N THR A 101 9.94 -9.90 0.83
CA THR A 101 9.95 -9.88 -0.64
C THR A 101 8.68 -10.51 -1.21
N LEU A 102 7.99 -9.79 -2.08
CA LEU A 102 6.82 -10.27 -2.82
C LEU A 102 7.21 -10.46 -4.29
N THR A 103 7.04 -11.68 -4.80
CA THR A 103 7.22 -12.01 -6.22
C THR A 103 5.87 -12.42 -6.83
N PHE A 104 5.41 -11.69 -7.85
CA PHE A 104 4.15 -11.98 -8.52
C PHE A 104 4.24 -11.69 -10.01
N TYR A 105 3.24 -12.13 -10.75
CA TYR A 105 3.15 -11.97 -12.20
C TYR A 105 1.89 -11.20 -12.56
N SER A 106 1.96 -10.41 -13.63
CA SER A 106 0.78 -9.79 -14.22
C SER A 106 0.72 -10.03 -15.73
N LEU A 107 -0.46 -10.45 -16.21
CA LEU A 107 -0.73 -10.71 -17.62
C LEU A 107 -1.70 -9.67 -18.16
N TYR A 108 -1.33 -9.00 -19.25
CA TYR A 108 -2.15 -8.03 -19.98
C TYR A 108 -2.47 -8.63 -21.34
N MET A 109 -3.68 -9.16 -21.52
CA MET A 109 -4.10 -9.91 -22.70
C MET A 109 -5.16 -9.14 -23.50
N HIS A 110 -5.21 -9.41 -24.80
CA HIS A 110 -6.04 -8.70 -25.80
C HIS A 110 -5.58 -7.28 -26.09
N LEU A 111 -4.26 -7.07 -26.22
CA LEU A 111 -3.69 -5.81 -26.67
C LEU A 111 -3.90 -5.59 -28.17
N MET A 112 -4.20 -4.34 -28.53
CA MET A 112 -4.51 -3.91 -29.90
C MET A 112 -3.34 -4.19 -30.88
N PRO A 113 -3.61 -4.69 -32.10
CA PRO A 113 -2.62 -4.86 -33.16
C PRO A 113 -2.10 -3.53 -33.74
N LEU A 114 -0.84 -3.51 -34.17
CA LEU A 114 -0.17 -2.30 -34.67
C LEU A 114 -0.87 -1.68 -35.90
N ALA A 115 -1.48 -2.48 -36.78
CA ALA A 115 -2.18 -1.97 -37.95
C ALA A 115 -3.42 -1.11 -37.61
N GLU A 116 -3.99 -1.27 -36.42
CA GLU A 116 -5.19 -0.54 -35.99
C GLU A 116 -4.86 0.79 -35.30
N TYR A 117 -3.61 1.04 -34.92
CA TYR A 117 -3.23 2.19 -34.08
C TYR A 117 -3.60 3.55 -34.68
N GLY A 118 -3.41 3.71 -35.99
CA GLY A 118 -3.73 4.96 -36.69
C GLY A 118 -5.22 5.32 -36.62
N GLN A 119 -6.10 4.33 -36.49
CA GLN A 119 -7.55 4.53 -36.37
C GLN A 119 -7.97 4.93 -34.94
N HIS A 120 -7.13 4.66 -33.95
CA HIS A 120 -7.42 4.82 -32.53
C HIS A 120 -6.58 5.89 -31.82
N SER A 121 -5.90 6.76 -32.57
CA SER A 121 -4.97 7.77 -32.04
C SER A 121 -3.86 7.18 -31.13
N ALA A 122 -3.54 5.90 -31.31
CA ALA A 122 -2.51 5.20 -30.58
C ALA A 122 -1.14 5.48 -31.20
N ASN A 123 -0.10 5.58 -30.37
CA ASN A 123 1.24 5.92 -30.81
C ASN A 123 2.29 4.97 -30.24
N ALA A 124 2.71 4.00 -31.04
CA ALA A 124 3.70 2.99 -30.65
C ALA A 124 5.03 3.58 -30.15
N LYS A 125 5.38 4.82 -30.53
CA LYS A 125 6.60 5.47 -30.02
C LYS A 125 6.58 5.72 -28.50
N LYS A 126 5.40 5.70 -27.87
CA LYS A 126 5.26 5.81 -26.42
C LYS A 126 5.57 4.50 -25.68
N MET A 127 5.54 3.36 -26.37
CA MET A 127 5.86 2.06 -25.77
C MET A 127 7.38 1.82 -25.70
N PRO A 128 7.86 0.94 -24.81
CA PRO A 128 9.20 0.37 -24.90
C PRO A 128 9.53 -0.17 -26.30
N GLU A 129 10.80 -0.07 -26.71
CA GLU A 129 11.23 -0.36 -28.09
C GLU A 129 10.87 -1.78 -28.56
N PHE A 130 11.01 -2.78 -27.68
CA PHE A 130 10.72 -4.18 -27.99
C PHE A 130 9.23 -4.45 -28.29
N LEU A 131 8.32 -3.52 -27.95
CA LEU A 131 6.89 -3.63 -28.21
C LEU A 131 6.46 -2.92 -29.51
N ARG A 132 7.38 -2.24 -30.21
CA ARG A 132 7.05 -1.40 -31.37
C ARG A 132 6.94 -2.16 -32.69
N MET A 133 7.35 -3.43 -32.71
CA MET A 133 7.41 -4.28 -33.89
C MET A 133 6.74 -5.64 -33.62
N PRO A 134 6.13 -6.27 -34.62
CA PRO A 134 5.48 -7.57 -34.44
C PRO A 134 6.49 -8.66 -34.06
N THR A 135 6.07 -9.60 -33.22
CA THR A 135 6.95 -10.64 -32.67
C THR A 135 7.25 -11.79 -33.64
N GLY A 136 6.59 -11.84 -34.79
CA GLY A 136 6.76 -12.90 -35.79
C GLY A 136 6.08 -12.58 -37.13
N PRO A 137 5.91 -13.57 -38.01
CA PRO A 137 5.35 -13.37 -39.36
C PRO A 137 4.01 -12.65 -39.36
N VAL A 138 3.80 -11.80 -40.37
CA VAL A 138 2.76 -10.75 -40.44
C VAL A 138 1.55 -11.12 -41.32
N SER A 139 1.28 -12.41 -41.52
CA SER A 139 0.13 -12.84 -42.33
C SER A 139 -1.18 -12.53 -41.62
N LYS A 140 -2.15 -11.93 -42.34
CA LYS A 140 -3.50 -11.67 -41.81
C LYS A 140 -4.20 -12.99 -41.43
N GLY A 141 -4.91 -12.99 -40.30
CA GLY A 141 -5.70 -14.13 -39.84
C GLY A 141 -4.92 -15.25 -39.15
N GLN A 142 -3.60 -15.15 -39.03
CA GLN A 142 -2.78 -16.10 -38.27
C GLN A 142 -2.39 -15.53 -36.91
N VAL A 143 -2.32 -16.40 -35.90
CA VAL A 143 -1.81 -16.02 -34.58
C VAL A 143 -0.31 -15.72 -34.69
N THR A 144 0.08 -14.49 -34.37
CA THR A 144 1.50 -14.12 -34.34
C THR A 144 2.22 -14.92 -33.25
N PRO A 145 3.39 -15.54 -33.51
CA PRO A 145 4.13 -16.26 -32.48
C PRO A 145 4.49 -15.38 -31.29
N ALA A 146 4.37 -15.92 -30.07
CA ALA A 146 4.86 -15.27 -28.86
C ALA A 146 6.39 -15.40 -28.75
N LYS A 147 7.02 -14.43 -28.09
CA LYS A 147 8.46 -14.42 -27.78
C LYS A 147 8.70 -14.58 -26.29
N SER A 148 9.82 -15.21 -25.95
CA SER A 148 10.34 -15.19 -24.58
C SER A 148 10.97 -13.83 -24.30
N GLY A 149 10.77 -13.31 -23.09
CA GLY A 149 11.50 -12.11 -22.64
C GLY A 149 12.99 -12.33 -22.41
N LYS A 150 13.47 -13.58 -22.48
CA LYS A 150 14.87 -14.00 -22.34
C LYS A 150 15.45 -14.63 -23.62
N GLU A 151 14.93 -14.26 -24.78
CA GLU A 151 15.39 -14.79 -26.09
C GLU A 151 16.88 -14.49 -26.35
N ASP A 152 17.36 -13.30 -25.97
CA ASP A 152 18.78 -12.99 -25.88
C ASP A 152 19.20 -12.98 -24.39
N PRO A 153 20.02 -13.94 -23.93
CA PRO A 153 20.46 -14.00 -22.53
C PRO A 153 21.32 -12.79 -22.12
N LYS A 154 21.77 -11.95 -23.06
CA LYS A 154 22.52 -10.72 -22.78
C LYS A 154 21.63 -9.49 -22.64
N VAL A 155 20.34 -9.58 -22.98
CA VAL A 155 19.39 -8.46 -22.96
C VAL A 155 18.27 -8.77 -21.97
N SER A 156 18.26 -8.07 -20.83
CA SER A 156 17.12 -8.11 -19.91
C SER A 156 16.09 -7.07 -20.34
N LEU A 157 14.94 -7.56 -20.83
CA LEU A 157 13.80 -6.70 -21.11
C LEU A 157 13.08 -6.38 -19.79
N SER A 158 12.96 -5.09 -19.49
CA SER A 158 12.23 -4.61 -18.32
C SER A 158 11.35 -3.43 -18.68
N VAL A 159 10.32 -3.23 -17.87
CA VAL A 159 9.42 -2.09 -17.94
C VAL A 159 9.37 -1.41 -16.58
N LYS A 160 9.03 -0.12 -16.58
CA LYS A 160 8.78 0.65 -15.38
C LYS A 160 7.28 0.78 -15.11
N ARG A 161 6.92 0.96 -13.85
CA ARG A 161 5.56 1.30 -13.44
C ARG A 161 5.08 2.50 -14.27
N LYS A 162 3.90 2.38 -14.87
CA LYS A 162 3.29 3.35 -15.80
C LYS A 162 3.94 3.46 -17.18
N ASP A 163 4.86 2.58 -17.57
CA ASP A 163 5.18 2.42 -18.99
C ASP A 163 3.95 1.92 -19.75
N ILE A 164 3.72 2.45 -20.96
CA ILE A 164 2.61 2.01 -21.82
C ILE A 164 3.01 0.68 -22.48
N LEU A 165 2.28 -0.37 -22.15
CA LEU A 165 2.48 -1.72 -22.68
C LEU A 165 1.74 -1.95 -24.00
N GLY A 166 0.75 -1.11 -24.29
CA GLY A 166 -0.08 -1.24 -25.47
C GLY A 166 -1.34 -0.41 -25.36
N TRP A 167 -2.28 -0.72 -26.26
CA TRP A 167 -3.61 -0.18 -26.22
C TRP A 167 -4.64 -1.28 -26.00
N HIS A 168 -5.72 -0.91 -25.31
CA HIS A 168 -6.89 -1.72 -25.09
C HIS A 168 -7.44 -2.25 -26.42
N GLY A 169 -7.48 -3.57 -26.57
CA GLY A 169 -7.98 -4.23 -27.77
C GLY A 169 -9.38 -4.78 -27.57
N LYS A 170 -9.64 -5.94 -28.18
CA LYS A 170 -10.92 -6.65 -28.12
C LYS A 170 -10.75 -8.16 -28.29
N TYR A 171 -11.70 -8.91 -27.79
CA TYR A 171 -11.83 -10.34 -28.04
C TYR A 171 -13.28 -10.67 -28.38
N GLU A 172 -13.49 -11.49 -29.42
CA GLU A 172 -14.82 -11.80 -29.96
C GLU A 172 -15.71 -10.57 -30.22
N GLY A 173 -15.09 -9.45 -30.60
CA GLY A 173 -15.77 -8.18 -30.86
C GLY A 173 -16.06 -7.33 -29.62
N MET A 174 -15.82 -7.84 -28.41
CA MET A 174 -15.98 -7.11 -27.15
C MET A 174 -14.72 -6.31 -26.83
N PRO A 175 -14.79 -4.98 -26.68
CA PRO A 175 -13.63 -4.15 -26.36
C PRO A 175 -13.32 -4.28 -24.86
N HIS A 176 -12.45 -5.22 -24.50
CA HIS A 176 -11.95 -5.42 -23.13
C HIS A 176 -10.44 -5.74 -23.10
N LEU A 177 -9.80 -5.50 -21.96
CA LEU A 177 -8.52 -6.07 -21.57
C LEU A 177 -8.80 -7.27 -20.68
N HIS A 178 -8.20 -8.43 -20.95
CA HIS A 178 -8.16 -9.51 -19.97
C HIS A 178 -6.91 -9.35 -19.11
N PHE A 179 -7.09 -9.26 -17.79
CA PHE A 179 -6.02 -8.93 -16.85
C PHE A 179 -5.95 -9.96 -15.71
N GLU A 180 -4.77 -10.53 -15.48
CA GLU A 180 -4.53 -11.53 -14.44
C GLU A 180 -3.40 -11.09 -13.50
N ILE A 181 -3.48 -11.51 -12.24
CA ILE A 181 -2.37 -11.48 -11.28
C ILE A 181 -2.23 -12.86 -10.64
N PHE A 182 -1.02 -13.41 -10.65
CA PHE A 182 -0.75 -14.72 -10.07
C PHE A 182 0.65 -14.87 -9.48
N MET A 183 0.85 -15.96 -8.75
CA MET A 183 2.13 -16.35 -8.16
C MET A 183 2.42 -17.83 -8.41
N LEU A 184 3.71 -18.16 -8.51
CA LEU A 184 4.16 -19.56 -8.43
C LEU A 184 3.97 -20.09 -7.01
N PRO A 185 3.76 -21.41 -6.83
CA PRO A 185 3.57 -21.99 -5.50
C PRO A 185 4.69 -21.66 -4.49
N GLU A 186 5.95 -21.74 -4.90
CA GLU A 186 7.09 -21.44 -4.02
C GLU A 186 7.13 -19.96 -3.59
N ASP A 187 6.91 -19.04 -4.53
CA ASP A 187 6.84 -17.60 -4.23
C ASP A 187 5.64 -17.26 -3.34
N PHE A 188 4.51 -17.94 -3.55
CA PHE A 188 3.30 -17.78 -2.74
C PHE A 188 3.54 -18.24 -1.30
N ASP A 189 4.07 -19.45 -1.11
CA ASP A 189 4.32 -20.00 0.22
C ASP A 189 5.39 -19.19 0.97
N ALA A 190 6.43 -18.72 0.27
CA ALA A 190 7.48 -17.89 0.85
C ALA A 190 6.94 -16.56 1.43
N TYR A 191 5.92 -15.96 0.79
CA TYR A 191 5.32 -14.71 1.27
C TYR A 191 4.14 -14.94 2.22
N PHE A 192 3.16 -15.74 1.78
CA PHE A 192 1.88 -15.91 2.48
C PHE A 192 1.91 -16.97 3.57
N GLY A 193 2.94 -17.85 3.61
CA GLY A 193 3.09 -18.87 4.65
C GLY A 193 3.24 -18.30 6.07
N CYS A 194 3.65 -17.04 6.19
CA CYS A 194 3.74 -16.29 7.45
C CYS A 194 2.65 -15.22 7.60
N THR A 195 1.55 -15.30 6.84
CA THR A 195 0.35 -14.43 7.00
C THR A 195 -0.82 -15.24 7.59
N GLN A 196 -1.97 -14.60 7.80
CA GLN A 196 -3.21 -15.28 8.21
C GLN A 196 -4.10 -15.69 7.02
N LEU A 197 -3.61 -15.60 5.77
CA LEU A 197 -4.37 -15.95 4.58
C LEU A 197 -4.83 -17.43 4.63
N GLY A 198 -6.14 -17.64 4.59
CA GLY A 198 -6.76 -18.96 4.67
C GLY A 198 -6.90 -19.51 6.09
N ASN A 199 -6.52 -18.76 7.13
CA ASN A 199 -6.79 -19.13 8.52
C ASN A 199 -8.22 -18.69 8.91
N SER A 200 -9.10 -19.64 9.20
CA SER A 200 -10.47 -19.38 9.67
C SER A 200 -10.52 -18.89 11.12
N THR A 201 -9.46 -19.12 11.90
CA THR A 201 -9.30 -18.63 13.26
C THR A 201 -7.97 -17.88 13.40
N PRO A 202 -7.86 -16.65 12.85
CA PRO A 202 -6.62 -15.87 12.88
C PRO A 202 -6.06 -15.70 14.29
N THR A 203 -4.75 -15.90 14.43
CA THR A 203 -4.01 -15.71 15.67
C THR A 203 -3.12 -14.48 15.57
N PRO A 204 -3.01 -13.64 16.63
CA PRO A 204 -2.17 -12.45 16.59
C PRO A 204 -0.73 -12.76 16.15
N PRO A 205 -0.09 -11.85 15.39
CA PRO A 205 1.32 -11.98 15.05
C PRO A 205 2.21 -12.09 16.29
N ALA A 206 3.34 -12.77 16.17
CA ALA A 206 4.29 -12.90 17.27
C ALA A 206 4.78 -11.50 17.72
N PRO A 207 5.17 -11.30 18.99
CA PRO A 207 5.62 -9.99 19.48
C PRO A 207 6.81 -9.39 18.73
N ALA A 208 7.64 -10.24 18.10
CA ALA A 208 8.80 -9.86 17.29
C ALA A 208 8.44 -9.46 15.84
N GLU A 209 7.23 -9.77 15.38
CA GLU A 209 6.78 -9.42 14.03
C GLU A 209 6.33 -7.96 13.98
N THR A 210 6.99 -7.17 13.14
CA THR A 210 6.81 -5.71 13.01
C THR A 210 6.10 -5.31 11.72
N ASP A 211 5.64 -6.30 10.94
CA ASP A 211 4.85 -6.07 9.75
C ASP A 211 3.49 -5.51 10.12
N TRP A 212 3.20 -4.37 9.52
CA TRP A 212 2.01 -3.60 9.77
C TRP A 212 1.84 -2.59 8.64
N TRP A 213 0.71 -2.58 7.97
CA TRP A 213 0.39 -1.53 7.00
C TRP A 213 -1.11 -1.50 6.72
N GLY A 214 -1.56 -0.44 6.05
CA GLY A 214 -2.98 -0.21 5.81
C GLY A 214 -3.77 -0.01 7.10
N HIS A 215 -4.96 -0.62 7.15
CA HIS A 215 -5.91 -0.48 8.24
C HIS A 215 -5.50 -1.34 9.45
N ALA A 216 -6.00 -0.99 10.64
CA ALA A 216 -5.82 -1.77 11.85
C ALA A 216 -7.12 -2.49 12.21
N TYR A 217 -7.01 -3.76 12.60
CA TYR A 217 -8.15 -4.60 12.96
C TYR A 217 -8.01 -5.13 14.39
N PHE A 218 -9.11 -5.05 15.15
CA PHE A 218 -9.20 -5.55 16.51
C PHE A 218 -10.33 -6.57 16.61
N VAL A 219 -10.03 -7.77 17.11
CA VAL A 219 -11.05 -8.80 17.39
C VAL A 219 -11.30 -8.80 18.88
N ILE A 220 -12.47 -8.31 19.27
CA ILE A 220 -12.92 -8.20 20.66
C ILE A 220 -13.81 -9.41 20.96
N PRO A 221 -13.49 -10.23 21.98
CA PRO A 221 -14.26 -11.41 22.30
C PRO A 221 -15.66 -11.06 22.83
N ALA A 222 -16.60 -12.00 22.70
CA ALA A 222 -17.91 -11.91 23.34
C ALA A 222 -17.78 -11.74 24.86
N GLY A 223 -18.71 -11.01 25.47
CA GLY A 223 -18.73 -10.73 26.91
C GLY A 223 -17.68 -9.71 27.37
N SER A 224 -17.10 -8.93 26.45
CA SER A 224 -16.21 -7.83 26.83
C SER A 224 -17.01 -6.67 27.40
N GLU A 225 -16.50 -6.08 28.49
CA GLU A 225 -17.16 -4.97 29.19
C GLU A 225 -16.72 -3.61 28.64
N PHE A 226 -17.70 -2.74 28.40
CA PHE A 226 -17.52 -1.38 27.92
C PHE A 226 -17.90 -0.37 28.99
N ARG A 227 -17.10 0.69 29.09
CA ARG A 227 -17.31 1.78 30.05
C ARG A 227 -17.92 2.99 29.38
N ARG A 228 -18.72 3.74 30.15
CA ARG A 228 -19.24 5.05 29.72
C ARG A 228 -18.13 6.04 29.45
N LEU A 229 -17.08 6.02 30.27
CA LEU A 229 -15.86 6.82 30.13
C LEU A 229 -14.63 5.97 30.50
N PRO A 230 -13.45 6.30 29.94
CA PRO A 230 -12.19 5.73 30.40
C PRO A 230 -11.99 5.87 31.92
N ALA A 231 -11.22 4.96 32.50
CA ALA A 231 -10.83 5.09 33.90
C ALA A 231 -10.00 6.38 34.13
N LYS A 232 -10.11 6.98 35.33
CA LYS A 232 -9.36 8.17 35.78
C LYS A 232 -9.67 9.48 35.02
N VAL A 233 -10.74 9.50 34.22
CA VAL A 233 -11.28 10.72 33.63
C VAL A 233 -11.81 11.65 34.73
N ASP A 234 -11.54 12.95 34.59
CA ASP A 234 -11.97 13.99 35.52
C ASP A 234 -13.45 14.37 35.36
N ALA A 235 -13.95 15.25 36.23
CA ALA A 235 -15.35 15.72 36.20
C ALA A 235 -15.75 16.50 34.93
N ARG A 236 -14.77 16.88 34.09
CA ARG A 236 -14.98 17.55 32.80
C ARG A 236 -14.86 16.57 31.63
N ASN A 237 -14.88 15.28 31.92
CA ASN A 237 -14.69 14.19 30.99
C ASN A 237 -13.32 14.22 30.28
N LYS A 238 -12.27 14.68 30.97
CA LYS A 238 -10.90 14.70 30.43
C LYS A 238 -9.95 13.74 31.16
N LEU A 239 -9.12 13.03 30.41
CA LEU A 239 -7.97 12.28 30.92
C LEU A 239 -6.69 13.00 30.46
N HIS A 240 -5.91 13.51 31.41
CA HIS A 240 -4.71 14.33 31.13
C HIS A 240 -4.96 15.46 30.11
N GLY A 241 -6.14 16.08 30.16
CA GLY A 241 -6.55 17.17 29.27
C GLY A 241 -7.14 16.73 27.92
N ILE A 242 -7.10 15.44 27.57
CA ILE A 242 -7.77 14.87 26.40
C ILE A 242 -9.23 14.58 26.74
N GLU A 243 -10.15 15.12 25.95
CA GLU A 243 -11.59 14.95 26.16
C GLU A 243 -12.11 13.62 25.61
N PHE A 244 -13.01 13.00 26.37
CA PHE A 244 -13.73 11.78 26.01
C PHE A 244 -15.23 12.04 26.10
N LYS A 245 -15.96 11.78 25.02
CA LYS A 245 -17.41 11.95 25.00
C LYS A 245 -18.06 10.77 25.75
N PRO A 246 -18.93 10.99 26.74
CA PRO A 246 -19.58 9.89 27.42
C PRO A 246 -20.35 8.99 26.45
N GLY A 247 -20.03 7.69 26.48
CA GLY A 247 -20.77 6.66 25.78
C GLY A 247 -21.79 5.99 26.70
N HIS A 248 -21.96 4.69 26.49
CA HIS A 248 -22.82 3.83 27.29
C HIS A 248 -21.96 2.84 28.10
N GLU A 249 -22.57 2.20 29.09
CA GLU A 249 -22.02 1.03 29.77
C GLU A 249 -22.75 -0.22 29.26
N GLY A 250 -22.05 -1.35 29.21
CA GLY A 250 -22.63 -2.62 28.81
C GLY A 250 -21.59 -3.60 28.28
N SER A 251 -22.06 -4.69 27.66
CA SER A 251 -21.20 -5.72 27.09
C SER A 251 -21.73 -6.19 25.74
N ASN A 252 -20.83 -6.72 24.91
CA ASN A 252 -21.17 -7.34 23.63
C ASN A 252 -21.57 -8.81 23.81
N THR A 253 -22.63 -9.25 23.15
CA THR A 253 -23.08 -10.66 23.18
C THR A 253 -22.33 -11.54 22.19
N LEU A 254 -21.97 -10.99 21.03
CA LEU A 254 -21.18 -11.63 19.98
C LEU A 254 -19.79 -11.00 19.91
N PRO A 255 -18.75 -11.72 19.43
CA PRO A 255 -17.47 -11.12 19.11
C PRO A 255 -17.62 -9.93 18.16
N LEU A 256 -16.77 -8.93 18.31
CA LEU A 256 -16.73 -7.77 17.43
C LEU A 256 -15.44 -7.77 16.61
N LEU A 257 -15.57 -7.48 15.33
CA LEU A 257 -14.46 -7.07 14.47
C LEU A 257 -14.50 -5.55 14.34
N VAL A 258 -13.43 -4.88 14.75
CA VAL A 258 -13.30 -3.43 14.64
C VAL A 258 -12.20 -3.09 13.65
N GLU A 259 -12.53 -2.34 12.62
CA GLU A 259 -11.56 -1.76 11.69
C GLU A 259 -11.36 -0.28 12.05
N THR A 260 -10.10 0.16 12.06
CA THR A 260 -9.76 1.58 12.16
C THR A 260 -8.79 2.00 11.06
N TYR A 261 -9.00 3.21 10.54
CA TYR A 261 -8.13 3.83 9.54
C TYR A 261 -8.10 5.35 9.71
N PHE A 262 -7.10 5.99 9.10
CA PHE A 262 -6.90 7.43 9.18
C PHE A 262 -7.03 8.05 7.79
N SER A 263 -7.78 9.13 7.67
CA SER A 263 -7.97 9.85 6.41
C SER A 263 -8.29 11.31 6.69
N LEU A 264 -7.62 12.21 5.98
CA LEU A 264 -7.84 13.66 6.04
C LEU A 264 -7.85 14.28 7.45
N GLY A 265 -7.08 13.71 8.39
CA GLY A 265 -6.97 14.23 9.75
C GLY A 265 -7.85 13.55 10.78
N SER A 266 -8.79 12.72 10.34
CA SER A 266 -9.73 12.00 11.20
C SER A 266 -9.33 10.53 11.33
N LYS A 267 -9.74 9.91 12.44
CA LYS A 267 -9.78 8.45 12.57
C LYS A 267 -11.20 7.98 12.27
N TYR A 268 -11.34 6.94 11.48
CA TYR A 268 -12.61 6.30 11.17
C TYR A 268 -12.66 4.92 11.77
N THR A 269 -13.82 4.52 12.28
CA THR A 269 -14.03 3.21 12.89
C THR A 269 -15.25 2.53 12.27
N ASN A 270 -15.06 1.32 11.75
CA ASN A 270 -16.16 0.42 11.39
C ASN A 270 -16.22 -0.73 12.38
N VAL A 271 -17.43 -1.15 12.75
CA VAL A 271 -17.62 -2.28 13.67
C VAL A 271 -18.62 -3.27 13.11
N TRP A 272 -18.26 -4.55 13.13
CA TRP A 272 -19.14 -5.65 12.83
C TRP A 272 -19.29 -6.56 14.05
N SER A 273 -20.50 -7.05 14.30
CA SER A 273 -20.66 -8.27 15.09
C SER A 273 -20.39 -9.49 14.22
N VAL A 274 -19.77 -10.52 14.79
CA VAL A 274 -19.43 -11.77 14.09
C VAL A 274 -20.21 -12.93 14.71
N ALA A 275 -21.05 -13.57 13.92
CA ALA A 275 -21.81 -14.75 14.33
C ALA A 275 -20.92 -16.03 14.31
N GLN A 276 -21.43 -17.12 14.88
CA GLN A 276 -20.69 -18.38 15.01
C GLN A 276 -20.32 -19.01 13.66
N ASP A 277 -21.14 -18.75 12.62
CA ASP A 277 -20.89 -19.17 11.23
C ASP A 277 -19.93 -18.23 10.48
N GLY A 278 -19.38 -17.21 11.16
CA GLY A 278 -18.51 -16.19 10.57
C GLY A 278 -19.25 -15.05 9.87
N THR A 279 -20.59 -15.09 9.80
CA THR A 279 -21.38 -14.01 9.19
C THR A 279 -21.17 -12.71 9.96
N ARG A 280 -20.88 -11.64 9.21
CA ARG A 280 -20.66 -10.30 9.76
C ARG A 280 -21.90 -9.43 9.60
N THR A 281 -22.29 -8.73 10.64
CA THR A 281 -23.33 -7.69 10.59
C THR A 281 -22.72 -6.35 10.95
N LEU A 282 -22.75 -5.39 10.02
CA LEU A 282 -22.21 -4.05 10.23
C LEU A 282 -23.08 -3.30 11.25
N LEU A 283 -22.47 -2.89 12.36
CA LEU A 283 -23.11 -2.12 13.43
C LEU A 283 -22.99 -0.61 13.20
N THR A 284 -22.08 -0.18 12.34
CA THR A 284 -21.83 1.22 11.99
C THR A 284 -22.16 1.43 10.50
N PRO A 285 -23.42 1.72 10.11
CA PRO A 285 -23.81 1.84 8.70
C PRO A 285 -23.01 2.87 7.91
N GLN A 286 -22.45 3.85 8.62
CA GLN A 286 -21.40 4.73 8.14
C GLN A 286 -20.21 4.63 9.11
N PRO A 287 -18.96 4.76 8.62
CA PRO A 287 -17.79 4.79 9.49
C PRO A 287 -17.92 5.90 10.55
N VAL A 288 -17.64 5.57 11.81
CA VAL A 288 -17.69 6.54 12.92
C VAL A 288 -16.44 7.42 12.85
N GLU A 289 -16.64 8.71 12.60
CA GLU A 289 -15.57 9.70 12.51
C GLU A 289 -15.20 10.26 13.90
N GLU A 290 -13.93 10.13 14.26
CA GLU A 290 -13.26 10.91 15.31
C GLU A 290 -12.43 12.01 14.66
N LYS A 291 -13.09 13.17 14.47
CA LYS A 291 -12.51 14.33 13.81
C LYS A 291 -11.22 14.81 14.50
N ASP A 292 -10.25 15.21 13.67
CA ASP A 292 -8.93 15.71 14.08
C ASP A 292 -8.08 14.71 14.88
N TYR A 293 -8.54 13.47 15.09
CA TYR A 293 -7.82 12.48 15.90
C TYR A 293 -6.42 12.23 15.35
N GLU A 294 -6.27 12.07 14.03
CA GLU A 294 -4.98 11.86 13.39
C GLU A 294 -4.07 13.09 13.57
N TYR A 295 -4.60 14.30 13.37
CA TYR A 295 -3.79 15.51 13.48
C TYR A 295 -3.36 15.79 14.93
N ASP A 296 -4.19 15.38 15.90
CA ASP A 296 -3.91 15.47 17.33
C ASP A 296 -3.13 14.27 17.89
N LEU A 297 -2.72 13.28 17.08
CA LEU A 297 -2.06 12.06 17.59
C LEU A 297 -0.85 12.35 18.47
N TYR A 298 0.04 13.25 18.05
CA TYR A 298 1.21 13.62 18.85
C TYR A 298 0.81 14.24 20.19
N LYS A 299 -0.14 15.18 20.18
CA LYS A 299 -0.66 15.84 21.38
C LYS A 299 -1.33 14.84 22.33
N ARG A 300 -2.11 13.90 21.79
CA ARG A 300 -2.72 12.79 22.56
C ARG A 300 -1.65 11.89 23.16
N ALA A 301 -0.64 11.53 22.38
CA ALA A 301 0.46 10.69 22.82
C ALA A 301 1.24 11.35 23.97
N ALA A 302 1.62 12.63 23.81
CA ALA A 302 2.32 13.40 24.82
C ALA A 302 1.52 13.57 26.13
N ALA A 303 0.20 13.71 26.03
CA ALA A 303 -0.68 13.87 27.18
C ALA A 303 -0.96 12.55 27.92
N LEU A 304 -1.20 11.46 27.18
CA LEU A 304 -1.64 10.18 27.75
C LEU A 304 -0.48 9.26 28.14
N TYR A 305 0.70 9.45 27.56
CA TYR A 305 1.86 8.57 27.71
C TYR A 305 3.12 9.34 28.05
N SER A 306 3.09 10.15 29.11
CA SER A 306 4.16 11.09 29.46
C SER A 306 5.53 10.46 29.70
N SER A 307 5.62 9.16 30.01
CA SER A 307 6.88 8.43 30.19
C SER A 307 7.58 8.10 28.87
N CYS A 308 6.83 7.82 27.81
CA CYS A 308 7.36 7.67 26.45
C CYS A 308 6.23 7.94 25.43
N PRO A 309 6.04 9.21 25.03
CA PRO A 309 5.05 9.56 24.02
C PRO A 309 5.24 8.86 22.67
N SER A 310 6.46 8.47 22.31
CA SER A 310 6.75 7.72 21.08
C SER A 310 6.05 6.36 21.05
N ASP A 311 6.15 5.60 22.13
CA ASP A 311 5.46 4.31 22.28
C ASP A 311 3.95 4.51 22.34
N GLY A 312 3.50 5.54 23.06
CA GLY A 312 2.10 5.96 23.11
C GLY A 312 1.53 6.31 21.73
N TYR A 313 2.31 6.96 20.87
CA TYR A 313 1.92 7.28 19.50
C TYR A 313 1.65 6.00 18.70
N GLU A 314 2.53 5.00 18.81
CA GLU A 314 2.36 3.70 18.16
C GLU A 314 1.15 2.94 18.72
N LEU A 315 0.93 2.97 20.04
CA LEU A 315 -0.27 2.38 20.65
C LEU A 315 -1.58 3.03 20.15
N LEU A 316 -1.61 4.36 20.00
CA LEU A 316 -2.78 5.07 19.49
C LEU A 316 -3.05 4.81 18.00
N ARG A 317 -2.01 4.44 17.24
CA ARG A 317 -2.10 4.20 15.79
C ARG A 317 -2.31 2.73 15.43
N PHE A 318 -1.61 1.83 16.11
CA PHE A 318 -1.54 0.41 15.79
C PHE A 318 -2.20 -0.48 16.86
N GLY A 319 -2.38 0.04 18.08
CA GLY A 319 -2.62 -0.80 19.26
C GLY A 319 -1.42 -1.67 19.64
N ARG A 320 -0.24 -1.43 19.05
CA ARG A 320 1.01 -2.13 19.32
C ARG A 320 2.18 -1.16 19.26
N ILE A 321 3.20 -1.38 20.09
CA ILE A 321 4.51 -0.75 19.94
C ILE A 321 5.30 -1.64 18.97
N LEU A 322 5.58 -1.10 17.78
CA LEU A 322 6.33 -1.75 16.71
C LEU A 322 7.83 -1.44 16.79
N SER A 323 8.21 -0.38 17.50
CA SER A 323 9.62 -0.10 17.80
C SER A 323 10.26 -1.25 18.57
N THR A 324 11.53 -1.52 18.25
CA THR A 324 12.35 -2.54 18.92
C THR A 324 12.66 -2.15 20.36
N ASP A 325 12.83 -0.86 20.63
CA ASP A 325 13.24 -0.32 21.93
C ASP A 325 12.02 0.16 22.74
N LYS A 326 11.20 -0.81 23.16
CA LYS A 326 10.01 -0.54 23.99
C LYS A 326 10.44 0.03 25.34
N THR A 327 9.95 1.22 25.64
CA THR A 327 10.27 1.98 26.87
C THR A 327 9.08 1.99 27.83
N LEU A 328 7.86 1.96 27.30
CA LEU A 328 6.64 1.98 28.11
C LEU A 328 6.48 0.68 28.92
N ALA A 329 6.19 0.81 30.22
CA ALA A 329 5.87 -0.34 31.07
C ALA A 329 4.52 -0.97 30.69
N ALA A 330 4.38 -2.28 30.89
CA ALA A 330 3.20 -3.02 30.45
C ALA A 330 1.87 -2.51 31.04
N ASP A 331 1.88 -2.05 32.29
CA ASP A 331 0.72 -1.48 32.98
C ASP A 331 0.36 -0.05 32.51
N ALA A 332 1.30 0.63 31.87
CA ALA A 332 1.08 1.92 31.23
C ALA A 332 0.57 1.80 29.78
N CYS A 333 0.62 0.60 29.18
CA CYS A 333 0.11 0.32 27.84
C CYS A 333 -1.42 0.19 27.81
N VAL A 334 -2.14 1.29 28.03
CA VAL A 334 -3.61 1.34 28.07
C VAL A 334 -4.12 2.30 27.00
N THR A 335 -4.93 1.80 26.06
CA THR A 335 -5.52 2.62 24.98
C THR A 335 -7.03 2.48 24.99
N TRP A 336 -7.74 3.50 25.48
CA TRP A 336 -9.20 3.51 25.46
C TRP A 336 -9.74 3.90 24.09
N MET A 337 -10.52 3.01 23.48
CA MET A 337 -11.15 3.23 22.19
C MET A 337 -12.67 3.14 22.31
N PRO A 338 -13.43 4.11 21.74
CA PRO A 338 -14.88 3.98 21.64
C PRO A 338 -15.23 2.95 20.56
N VAL A 339 -16.10 2.00 20.89
CA VAL A 339 -16.54 0.93 19.99
C VAL A 339 -18.04 0.70 20.15
N ASN A 340 -18.74 0.55 19.03
CA ASN A 340 -20.15 0.14 18.99
C ASN A 340 -20.28 -1.36 19.28
N TRP A 341 -21.01 -1.75 20.34
CA TRP A 341 -21.39 -3.16 20.55
C TRP A 341 -22.82 -3.46 20.11
N THR A 342 -23.63 -2.43 19.85
CA THR A 342 -24.89 -2.49 19.08
C THR A 342 -24.92 -1.33 18.10
N THR A 343 -25.93 -1.29 17.22
CA THR A 343 -26.11 -0.22 16.23
C THR A 343 -26.30 1.17 16.86
N ASP A 344 -26.81 1.24 18.08
CA ASP A 344 -27.15 2.46 18.82
C ASP A 344 -26.28 2.72 20.05
N LYS A 345 -25.48 1.74 20.51
CA LYS A 345 -24.68 1.86 21.73
C LYS A 345 -23.19 1.68 21.46
N ALA A 346 -22.43 2.68 21.89
CA ALA A 346 -20.98 2.69 21.90
C ALA A 346 -20.45 3.16 23.25
N GLY A 347 -19.21 2.77 23.56
CA GLY A 347 -18.53 3.03 24.82
C GLY A 347 -17.10 2.51 24.77
N TYR A 348 -16.35 2.66 25.86
CA TYR A 348 -14.90 2.55 25.86
C TYR A 348 -14.41 1.19 26.33
N ILE A 349 -13.49 0.62 25.56
CA ILE A 349 -12.73 -0.58 25.90
C ILE A 349 -11.23 -0.29 25.76
N ASP A 350 -10.41 -0.90 26.62
CA ASP A 350 -8.96 -0.88 26.46
C ASP A 350 -8.53 -1.92 25.42
N ILE A 351 -8.12 -1.46 24.24
CA ILE A 351 -7.71 -2.35 23.15
C ILE A 351 -6.41 -3.11 23.44
N ASN A 352 -5.67 -2.73 24.47
CA ASN A 352 -4.46 -3.45 24.91
C ASN A 352 -4.75 -4.60 25.89
N ASN A 353 -6.02 -4.85 26.22
CA ASN A 353 -6.40 -6.09 26.90
C ASN A 353 -5.84 -7.31 26.14
N SER A 354 -5.23 -8.24 26.86
CA SER A 354 -4.57 -9.42 26.28
C SER A 354 -5.50 -10.34 25.51
N ASN A 355 -6.81 -10.28 25.78
CA ASN A 355 -7.83 -11.06 25.08
C ASN A 355 -8.25 -10.43 23.74
N ILE A 356 -7.79 -9.22 23.43
CA ILE A 356 -8.10 -8.53 22.16
C ILE A 356 -6.96 -8.76 21.18
N HIS A 357 -7.27 -9.48 20.11
CA HIS A 357 -6.35 -9.77 19.03
C HIS A 357 -6.23 -8.57 18.09
N LYS A 358 -5.02 -8.35 17.55
CA LYS A 358 -4.65 -7.15 16.79
C LYS A 358 -3.98 -7.55 15.49
N PHE A 359 -4.44 -6.97 14.39
CA PHE A 359 -4.02 -7.28 13.04
C PHE A 359 -3.99 -6.02 12.18
N SER A 360 -3.50 -6.16 10.95
CA SER A 360 -3.51 -5.13 9.91
C SER A 360 -3.82 -5.72 8.53
N ASP A 361 -3.80 -4.89 7.48
CA ASP A 361 -3.95 -5.40 6.11
C ASP A 361 -2.81 -6.37 5.72
N ALA A 362 -1.68 -6.34 6.42
CA ALA A 362 -0.57 -7.30 6.25
C ALA A 362 -0.97 -8.76 6.54
N ASP A 363 -2.05 -8.98 7.29
CA ASP A 363 -2.43 -10.31 7.77
C ASP A 363 -3.34 -11.08 6.81
N PHE A 364 -3.99 -10.43 5.82
CA PHE A 364 -4.94 -11.08 4.89
C PHE A 364 -6.04 -11.86 5.61
N LEU A 365 -6.74 -11.18 6.53
CA LEU A 365 -7.76 -11.80 7.38
C LEU A 365 -8.93 -12.36 6.58
N SER A 366 -9.32 -13.59 6.89
CA SER A 366 -10.57 -14.20 6.43
C SER A 366 -11.80 -13.39 6.83
N TYR A 367 -11.75 -12.72 7.99
CA TYR A 367 -12.75 -11.74 8.40
C TYR A 367 -12.94 -10.60 7.41
N MET A 368 -11.95 -10.26 6.58
CA MET A 368 -12.03 -9.22 5.56
C MET A 368 -12.27 -9.79 4.15
N GLY A 369 -12.61 -11.07 4.04
CA GLY A 369 -12.98 -11.75 2.79
C GLY A 369 -11.86 -12.56 2.15
N TRP A 370 -10.64 -12.52 2.67
CA TRP A 370 -9.50 -13.24 2.11
C TRP A 370 -9.58 -14.75 2.38
N GLN A 371 -9.73 -15.56 1.32
CA GLN A 371 -9.90 -17.01 1.45
C GLN A 371 -9.07 -17.77 0.41
N LYS A 372 -8.50 -18.91 0.80
CA LYS A 372 -7.82 -19.83 -0.13
C LYS A 372 -8.84 -20.79 -0.74
N ILE A 373 -8.81 -20.90 -2.06
CA ILE A 373 -9.55 -21.90 -2.84
C ILE A 373 -8.56 -22.89 -3.41
N SER A 374 -8.64 -24.13 -2.96
CA SER A 374 -7.72 -25.23 -3.33
C SER A 374 -8.38 -26.58 -3.07
N GLU A 375 -7.69 -27.68 -3.33
CA GLU A 375 -8.22 -29.03 -3.11
C GLU A 375 -8.75 -29.21 -1.67
N GLY A 376 -10.00 -29.68 -1.55
CA GLY A 376 -10.73 -29.79 -0.28
C GLY A 376 -11.58 -28.58 0.12
N ASN A 377 -11.37 -27.41 -0.49
CA ASN A 377 -12.18 -26.19 -0.33
C ASN A 377 -12.30 -25.46 -1.68
N THR A 378 -12.94 -26.11 -2.65
CA THR A 378 -13.10 -25.60 -4.02
C THR A 378 -14.51 -25.83 -4.54
N PRO A 379 -15.11 -24.86 -5.25
CA PRO A 379 -16.37 -25.07 -5.95
C PRO A 379 -16.17 -25.75 -7.31
N PHE A 380 -14.94 -26.07 -7.71
CA PHE A 380 -14.61 -26.70 -8.98
C PHE A 380 -14.36 -28.21 -8.81
N ASP A 381 -14.97 -29.00 -9.69
CA ASP A 381 -14.75 -30.43 -9.82
C ASP A 381 -13.38 -30.75 -10.44
N SER A 382 -13.02 -32.03 -10.52
CA SER A 382 -11.72 -32.48 -11.07
C SER A 382 -11.51 -32.09 -12.54
N ASP A 383 -12.60 -31.90 -13.29
CA ASP A 383 -12.59 -31.43 -14.68
C ASP A 383 -12.51 -29.90 -14.81
N GLY A 384 -12.51 -29.18 -13.68
CA GLY A 384 -12.44 -27.73 -13.63
C GLY A 384 -13.77 -27.03 -13.91
N LEU A 385 -14.92 -27.71 -13.85
CA LEU A 385 -16.24 -27.08 -13.89
C LEU A 385 -16.71 -26.70 -12.50
N CYS A 386 -17.21 -25.47 -12.36
CA CYS A 386 -17.77 -24.93 -11.13
C CYS A 386 -19.20 -25.41 -10.90
N ASP A 387 -19.47 -25.91 -9.70
CA ASP A 387 -20.80 -26.25 -9.22
C ASP A 387 -21.39 -25.09 -8.39
N VAL A 388 -22.64 -24.72 -8.71
CA VAL A 388 -23.30 -23.57 -8.08
C VAL A 388 -23.61 -23.80 -6.60
N ASP A 389 -23.93 -25.04 -6.20
CA ASP A 389 -24.25 -25.35 -4.82
C ASP A 389 -22.98 -25.47 -3.96
N ALA A 390 -21.89 -25.99 -4.54
CA ALA A 390 -20.57 -25.93 -3.93
C ALA A 390 -20.11 -24.47 -3.75
N LEU A 391 -20.32 -23.60 -4.73
CA LEU A 391 -20.01 -22.18 -4.63
C LEU A 391 -20.81 -21.48 -3.53
N LYS A 392 -22.13 -21.71 -3.45
CA LYS A 392 -22.97 -21.18 -2.38
C LYS A 392 -22.44 -21.55 -0.99
N LYS A 393 -21.98 -22.80 -0.81
CA LYS A 393 -21.38 -23.26 0.45
C LYS A 393 -20.08 -22.52 0.77
N VAL A 394 -19.18 -22.38 -0.20
CA VAL A 394 -17.91 -21.64 -0.03
C VAL A 394 -18.18 -20.18 0.37
N LEU A 395 -19.19 -19.56 -0.24
CA LEU A 395 -19.55 -18.16 0.02
C LEU A 395 -20.46 -17.95 1.24
N ASN A 396 -20.87 -19.04 1.91
CA ASN A 396 -21.88 -19.05 2.96
C ASN A 396 -23.16 -18.29 2.54
N ASP A 397 -23.62 -18.49 1.31
CA ASP A 397 -24.86 -17.89 0.79
C ASP A 397 -26.02 -18.91 0.88
N ALA A 398 -26.92 -18.67 1.82
CA ALA A 398 -28.13 -19.46 2.02
C ALA A 398 -29.34 -18.90 1.25
N ALA A 399 -29.19 -17.83 0.47
CA ALA A 399 -30.29 -17.24 -0.27
C ALA A 399 -30.82 -18.21 -1.34
N PRO A 400 -32.15 -18.39 -1.46
CA PRO A 400 -32.71 -19.18 -2.54
C PRO A 400 -32.39 -18.49 -3.86
N HIS A 401 -31.71 -19.22 -4.74
CA HIS A 401 -31.44 -18.80 -6.11
C HIS A 401 -31.84 -19.97 -7.02
N GLU A 402 -33.10 -19.95 -7.45
CA GLU A 402 -33.66 -20.91 -8.37
C GLU A 402 -33.80 -20.28 -9.75
N VAL A 403 -33.25 -20.97 -10.74
CA VAL A 403 -33.40 -20.61 -12.14
C VAL A 403 -34.26 -21.73 -12.74
N PRO A 404 -35.46 -21.45 -13.27
CA PRO A 404 -36.33 -22.49 -13.82
C PRO A 404 -35.74 -23.04 -15.12
N MET A 405 -35.93 -24.35 -15.37
CA MET A 405 -35.52 -25.00 -16.61
C MET A 405 -36.34 -24.47 -17.79
N VAL A 406 -35.69 -24.23 -18.93
CA VAL A 406 -36.37 -23.79 -20.16
C VAL A 406 -36.70 -25.02 -21.00
N GLU A 407 -37.85 -25.00 -21.68
CA GLU A 407 -38.27 -26.11 -22.54
C GLU A 407 -37.25 -26.35 -23.67
N GLY A 408 -36.80 -27.60 -23.81
CA GLY A 408 -35.77 -28.00 -24.78
C GLY A 408 -34.31 -27.72 -24.36
N GLU A 409 -34.07 -27.17 -23.17
CA GLU A 409 -32.72 -26.92 -22.63
C GLU A 409 -32.09 -28.23 -22.13
N THR A 410 -30.80 -28.44 -22.44
CA THR A 410 -30.05 -29.58 -21.89
C THR A 410 -29.69 -29.33 -20.41
N PRO A 411 -29.49 -30.39 -19.60
CA PRO A 411 -29.07 -30.22 -18.20
C PRO A 411 -27.78 -29.41 -18.02
N GLU A 412 -26.83 -29.54 -18.93
CA GLU A 412 -25.55 -28.80 -18.86
C GLU A 412 -25.70 -27.32 -19.24
N ALA A 413 -26.54 -27.01 -20.23
CA ALA A 413 -26.90 -25.63 -20.56
C ALA A 413 -27.62 -24.97 -19.36
N HIS A 414 -28.52 -25.72 -18.71
CA HIS A 414 -29.22 -25.28 -17.52
C HIS A 414 -28.28 -24.93 -16.36
N LYS A 415 -27.34 -25.83 -16.01
CA LYS A 415 -26.33 -25.56 -14.96
C LYS A 415 -25.50 -24.32 -15.26
N THR A 416 -25.10 -24.15 -16.52
CA THR A 416 -24.33 -23.00 -16.98
C THR A 416 -25.10 -21.69 -16.80
N ARG A 417 -26.37 -21.68 -17.22
CA ARG A 417 -27.26 -20.52 -17.03
C ARG A 417 -27.54 -20.23 -15.56
N ALA A 418 -27.74 -21.26 -14.74
CA ALA A 418 -27.98 -21.11 -13.30
C ALA A 418 -26.77 -20.49 -12.58
N LEU A 419 -25.55 -20.97 -12.85
CA LEU A 419 -24.34 -20.39 -12.28
C LEU A 419 -24.12 -18.95 -12.77
N SER A 420 -24.30 -18.72 -14.08
CA SER A 420 -24.15 -17.39 -14.67
C SER A 420 -25.11 -16.39 -14.03
N ALA A 421 -26.39 -16.72 -13.87
CA ALA A 421 -27.37 -15.87 -13.20
C ALA A 421 -26.98 -15.59 -11.73
N TYR A 422 -26.54 -16.63 -11.02
CA TYR A 422 -26.13 -16.50 -9.62
C TYR A 422 -24.97 -15.52 -9.42
N VAL A 423 -23.98 -15.53 -10.32
CA VAL A 423 -22.81 -14.65 -10.22
C VAL A 423 -23.08 -13.26 -10.84
N LYS A 424 -23.64 -13.22 -12.05
CA LYS A 424 -23.82 -11.99 -12.84
C LYS A 424 -24.87 -11.05 -12.25
N ASP A 425 -25.92 -11.57 -11.65
CA ASP A 425 -27.02 -10.74 -11.14
C ASP A 425 -26.92 -10.45 -9.64
N ASN A 426 -25.89 -10.98 -8.97
CA ASN A 426 -25.68 -10.82 -7.52
C ASN A 426 -24.41 -10.03 -7.20
N ALA A 427 -24.57 -8.74 -6.91
CA ALA A 427 -23.45 -7.85 -6.57
C ALA A 427 -22.72 -8.27 -5.29
N ARG A 428 -23.44 -8.83 -4.30
CA ARG A 428 -22.84 -9.32 -3.05
C ARG A 428 -21.91 -10.51 -3.33
N VAL A 429 -22.36 -11.46 -4.16
CA VAL A 429 -21.53 -12.60 -4.56
C VAL A 429 -20.27 -12.13 -5.27
N ARG A 430 -20.38 -11.25 -6.27
CA ARG A 430 -19.19 -10.70 -6.96
C ARG A 430 -18.21 -10.05 -5.99
N GLN A 431 -18.71 -9.27 -5.04
CA GLN A 431 -17.86 -8.66 -4.01
C GLN A 431 -17.14 -9.69 -3.13
N GLN A 432 -17.76 -10.83 -2.83
CA GLN A 432 -17.12 -11.92 -2.08
C GLN A 432 -16.07 -12.65 -2.92
N LEU A 433 -16.32 -12.83 -4.23
CA LEU A 433 -15.37 -13.47 -5.15
C LEU A 433 -14.04 -12.71 -5.24
N CYS A 434 -14.05 -11.38 -5.05
CA CYS A 434 -12.83 -10.57 -5.05
C CYS A 434 -11.82 -10.94 -3.95
N GLY A 435 -12.26 -11.58 -2.86
CA GLY A 435 -11.39 -12.01 -1.76
C GLY A 435 -10.83 -13.42 -1.92
N LEU A 436 -11.25 -14.15 -2.97
CA LEU A 436 -10.76 -15.51 -3.22
C LEU A 436 -9.36 -15.49 -3.81
N VAL A 437 -8.51 -16.39 -3.33
CA VAL A 437 -7.17 -16.64 -3.83
C VAL A 437 -7.13 -18.10 -4.29
N CYS A 438 -7.09 -18.30 -5.60
CA CYS A 438 -7.42 -19.59 -6.22
C CYS A 438 -6.18 -20.33 -6.70
N ASN A 439 -6.03 -21.58 -6.26
CA ASN A 439 -5.05 -22.51 -6.80
C ASN A 439 -5.62 -23.21 -8.05
N ALA A 440 -5.27 -22.71 -9.22
CA ALA A 440 -5.89 -23.10 -10.48
C ALA A 440 -4.86 -23.34 -11.60
N PRO A 441 -5.16 -24.15 -12.62
CA PRO A 441 -4.32 -24.22 -13.83
C PRO A 441 -4.45 -22.94 -14.66
N SER A 442 -3.37 -22.54 -15.34
CA SER A 442 -3.39 -21.43 -16.29
C SER A 442 -4.08 -21.83 -17.59
N GLU A 443 -4.94 -20.97 -18.15
CA GLU A 443 -5.52 -21.19 -19.48
C GLU A 443 -4.53 -20.97 -20.62
N TRP A 444 -3.39 -20.38 -20.31
CA TRP A 444 -2.33 -20.09 -21.27
C TRP A 444 -1.34 -21.26 -21.43
N ASP A 445 -1.52 -22.32 -20.64
CA ASP A 445 -0.76 -23.58 -20.65
C ASP A 445 -1.54 -24.71 -21.34
N SER A 446 -0.95 -25.24 -22.40
CA SER A 446 -1.53 -26.31 -23.22
C SER A 446 -1.54 -27.69 -22.58
N THR A 447 -0.79 -27.89 -21.49
CA THR A 447 -0.51 -29.22 -20.92
C THR A 447 -1.78 -29.98 -20.54
N ASN A 448 -2.81 -29.27 -20.07
CA ASN A 448 -4.03 -29.87 -19.53
C ASN A 448 -5.24 -29.74 -20.46
N ASN A 449 -5.05 -29.34 -21.72
CA ASN A 449 -6.18 -29.06 -22.63
C ASN A 449 -7.07 -30.28 -22.86
N GLU A 450 -6.49 -31.46 -23.07
CA GLU A 450 -7.26 -32.67 -23.39
C GLU A 450 -8.20 -33.06 -22.24
N GLU A 451 -7.77 -32.88 -20.98
CA GLU A 451 -8.62 -33.11 -19.80
C GLU A 451 -9.66 -31.99 -19.63
N ARG A 452 -9.24 -30.72 -19.73
CA ARG A 452 -10.09 -29.53 -19.50
C ARG A 452 -11.25 -29.40 -20.49
N TYR A 453 -11.06 -29.84 -21.72
CA TYR A 453 -12.03 -29.68 -22.81
C TYR A 453 -12.71 -30.97 -23.25
N ALA A 454 -12.35 -32.13 -22.69
CA ALA A 454 -12.94 -33.43 -23.03
C ALA A 454 -14.47 -33.42 -23.04
N ARG A 455 -15.09 -32.79 -22.02
CA ARG A 455 -16.56 -32.73 -21.87
C ARG A 455 -17.29 -31.95 -22.97
N LEU A 456 -16.59 -31.23 -23.84
CA LEU A 456 -17.23 -30.58 -24.98
C LEU A 456 -17.73 -31.57 -26.04
N LEU A 457 -17.25 -32.82 -26.01
CA LEU A 457 -17.67 -33.91 -26.90
C LEU A 457 -18.83 -34.74 -26.34
N ASP A 458 -19.10 -34.64 -25.03
CA ASP A 458 -20.17 -35.38 -24.36
C ASP A 458 -21.55 -35.03 -24.94
N GLU A 459 -22.55 -35.89 -24.73
CA GLU A 459 -23.93 -35.64 -25.15
C GLU A 459 -24.46 -34.31 -24.58
N GLY A 460 -24.87 -33.39 -25.48
CA GLY A 460 -25.28 -32.03 -25.11
C GLY A 460 -24.14 -31.02 -24.98
N GLY A 461 -22.88 -31.43 -25.16
CA GLY A 461 -21.71 -30.55 -25.27
C GLY A 461 -21.65 -29.80 -26.62
N TYR A 462 -20.92 -28.69 -26.65
CA TYR A 462 -20.88 -27.79 -27.83
C TYR A 462 -20.35 -28.46 -29.12
N TYR A 463 -19.46 -29.44 -28.99
CA TYR A 463 -18.88 -30.18 -30.11
C TYR A 463 -19.40 -31.62 -30.21
N HIS A 464 -20.52 -31.94 -29.55
CA HIS A 464 -21.10 -33.28 -29.64
C HIS A 464 -21.38 -33.68 -31.09
N GLY A 465 -20.80 -34.80 -31.54
CA GLY A 465 -20.90 -35.27 -32.93
C GLY A 465 -20.13 -34.42 -33.96
N ASN A 466 -19.27 -33.49 -33.53
CA ASN A 466 -18.48 -32.61 -34.39
C ASN A 466 -16.97 -32.65 -34.03
N ASP A 467 -16.35 -33.81 -34.23
CA ASP A 467 -14.92 -34.01 -33.95
C ASP A 467 -14.02 -33.05 -34.74
N LYS A 468 -14.41 -32.70 -35.97
CA LYS A 468 -13.65 -31.74 -36.78
C LYS A 468 -13.60 -30.37 -36.10
N GLY A 469 -14.75 -29.87 -35.64
CA GLY A 469 -14.84 -28.60 -34.93
C GLY A 469 -14.04 -28.59 -33.64
N TYR A 470 -14.10 -29.68 -32.87
CA TYR A 470 -13.29 -29.84 -31.65
C TYR A 470 -11.79 -29.81 -31.95
N ASN A 471 -11.34 -30.52 -32.97
CA ASN A 471 -9.93 -30.55 -33.37
C ASN A 471 -9.44 -29.17 -33.88
N ASP A 472 -10.27 -28.47 -34.66
CA ASP A 472 -9.98 -27.11 -35.12
C ASP A 472 -9.87 -26.14 -33.92
N PHE A 473 -10.77 -26.25 -32.94
CA PHE A 473 -10.71 -25.49 -31.68
C PHE A 473 -9.43 -25.78 -30.89
N MET A 474 -9.11 -27.06 -30.66
CA MET A 474 -7.93 -27.46 -29.91
C MET A 474 -6.63 -27.01 -30.58
N LYS A 475 -6.59 -26.99 -31.92
CA LYS A 475 -5.49 -26.44 -32.68
C LYS A 475 -5.36 -24.93 -32.47
N TYR A 476 -6.45 -24.18 -32.64
CA TYR A 476 -6.45 -22.73 -32.44
C TYR A 476 -6.06 -22.34 -31.01
N LEU A 477 -6.60 -23.03 -30.00
CA LEU A 477 -6.26 -22.84 -28.60
C LEU A 477 -4.76 -23.00 -28.36
N LYS A 478 -4.14 -24.07 -28.89
CA LYS A 478 -2.70 -24.31 -28.79
C LYS A 478 -1.86 -23.23 -29.48
N GLU A 479 -2.36 -22.60 -30.55
CA GLU A 479 -1.67 -21.48 -31.22
C GLU A 479 -1.72 -20.18 -30.41
N VAL A 480 -2.82 -19.93 -29.69
CA VAL A 480 -2.99 -18.74 -28.83
C VAL A 480 -2.21 -18.89 -27.52
N GLN A 481 -2.15 -20.09 -26.95
CA GLN A 481 -1.39 -20.41 -25.73
C GLN A 481 0.11 -20.17 -25.91
N PHE A 482 0.80 -19.77 -24.83
CA PHE A 482 2.17 -19.28 -24.89
C PHE A 482 3.05 -19.72 -23.72
N TRP A 483 2.56 -20.60 -22.84
CA TRP A 483 3.28 -20.99 -21.62
C TRP A 483 4.69 -21.51 -21.88
N ASN A 484 4.89 -22.23 -22.99
CA ASN A 484 6.19 -22.73 -23.43
C ASN A 484 7.24 -21.64 -23.73
N LYS A 485 6.86 -20.35 -23.81
CA LYS A 485 7.77 -19.21 -23.99
C LYS A 485 8.19 -18.55 -22.67
N THR A 486 7.53 -18.90 -21.57
CA THR A 486 7.72 -18.23 -20.27
C THR A 486 8.93 -18.75 -19.50
N GLY A 487 9.32 -20.01 -19.75
CA GLY A 487 10.30 -20.73 -18.93
C GLY A 487 9.78 -21.16 -17.55
N LEU A 488 8.49 -20.98 -17.29
CA LEU A 488 7.83 -21.45 -16.06
C LEU A 488 7.47 -22.95 -16.18
N PRO A 489 7.30 -23.66 -15.04
CA PRO A 489 6.91 -25.06 -15.05
C PRO A 489 5.56 -25.27 -15.75
N ALA A 490 5.50 -26.23 -16.68
CA ALA A 490 4.27 -26.61 -17.38
C ALA A 490 3.44 -27.60 -16.54
N GLY A 491 2.12 -27.52 -16.67
CA GLY A 491 1.13 -28.35 -15.96
C GLY A 491 0.91 -27.98 -14.49
N GLN A 492 1.69 -27.05 -13.94
CA GLN A 492 1.61 -26.66 -12.53
C GLN A 492 0.43 -25.70 -12.28
N LYS A 493 -0.34 -25.94 -11.20
CA LYS A 493 -1.32 -24.96 -10.69
C LYS A 493 -0.62 -23.76 -10.07
N LEU A 494 -1.21 -22.59 -10.23
CA LEU A 494 -0.71 -21.31 -9.75
C LEU A 494 -1.70 -20.68 -8.78
N TRP A 495 -1.24 -19.71 -7.99
CA TRP A 495 -2.12 -18.94 -7.11
C TRP A 495 -2.55 -17.64 -7.76
N PHE A 496 -3.80 -17.60 -8.21
CA PHE A 496 -4.41 -16.42 -8.83
C PHE A 496 -5.12 -15.57 -7.78
N PHE A 497 -5.09 -14.26 -7.98
CA PHE A 497 -5.82 -13.29 -7.16
C PHE A 497 -6.80 -12.54 -8.05
N HIS A 498 -7.90 -12.06 -7.47
CA HIS A 498 -8.66 -11.00 -8.12
C HIS A 498 -7.72 -9.78 -8.29
N PRO A 499 -7.41 -9.35 -9.52
CA PRO A 499 -6.29 -8.47 -9.76
C PRO A 499 -6.53 -7.04 -9.24
N LEU A 500 -7.75 -6.51 -9.35
CA LEU A 500 -8.07 -5.19 -8.80
C LEU A 500 -8.06 -5.16 -7.26
N ALA A 501 -8.54 -6.23 -6.60
CA ALA A 501 -8.50 -6.36 -5.15
C ALA A 501 -7.05 -6.47 -4.65
N PHE A 502 -6.20 -7.23 -5.35
CA PHE A 502 -4.76 -7.29 -5.07
C PHE A 502 -4.12 -5.90 -5.14
N ILE A 503 -4.35 -5.16 -6.22
CA ILE A 503 -3.81 -3.80 -6.40
C ILE A 503 -4.31 -2.88 -5.27
N ARG A 504 -5.62 -2.82 -5.04
CA ARG A 504 -6.23 -1.99 -4.00
C ARG A 504 -5.65 -2.28 -2.62
N HIS A 505 -5.44 -3.55 -2.29
CA HIS A 505 -4.88 -3.98 -1.02
C HIS A 505 -3.43 -3.51 -0.87
N PHE A 506 -2.56 -3.85 -1.83
CA PHE A 506 -1.13 -3.51 -1.77
C PHE A 506 -0.83 -2.01 -1.95
N ARG A 507 -1.74 -1.23 -2.53
CA ARG A 507 -1.62 0.24 -2.58
C ARG A 507 -1.51 0.86 -1.18
N ARG A 508 -2.12 0.25 -0.16
CA ARG A 508 -2.04 0.72 1.24
C ARG A 508 -0.71 0.44 1.93
N CYS A 509 0.15 -0.37 1.31
CA CYS A 509 1.44 -0.76 1.89
C CYS A 509 2.44 0.41 1.91
N HIS A 510 2.59 1.12 0.78
CA HIS A 510 3.49 2.27 0.59
C HIS A 510 4.98 2.05 0.93
N TRP A 511 5.40 0.82 1.28
CA TRP A 511 6.80 0.48 1.49
C TRP A 511 7.64 0.72 0.24
N LEU A 512 8.78 1.40 0.37
CA LEU A 512 9.71 1.66 -0.71
C LEU A 512 10.81 0.60 -0.75
N SER A 513 10.90 -0.12 -1.86
CA SER A 513 12.03 -1.01 -2.17
C SER A 513 13.32 -0.21 -2.41
N SER A 514 14.46 -0.90 -2.42
CA SER A 514 15.76 -0.27 -2.74
C SER A 514 15.75 0.40 -4.11
N TYR A 515 15.10 -0.23 -5.10
CA TYR A 515 14.95 0.30 -6.43
C TYR A 515 14.05 1.55 -6.47
N GLU A 516 12.86 1.50 -5.85
CA GLU A 516 11.92 2.62 -5.82
C GLU A 516 12.55 3.87 -5.18
N LEU A 517 13.31 3.69 -4.08
CA LEU A 517 14.07 4.77 -3.45
C LEU A 517 15.18 5.31 -4.36
N SER A 518 15.81 4.46 -5.20
CA SER A 518 16.79 4.92 -6.18
C SER A 518 16.17 5.77 -7.29
N CYS A 519 14.91 5.54 -7.67
CA CYS A 519 14.19 6.42 -8.61
C CYS A 519 13.90 7.79 -7.97
N ILE A 520 13.51 7.79 -6.69
CA ILE A 520 13.22 9.00 -5.92
C ILE A 520 14.51 9.82 -5.72
N TYR A 521 15.60 9.19 -5.31
CA TYR A 521 16.92 9.81 -5.12
C TYR A 521 17.97 9.16 -6.05
N PRO A 522 18.00 9.54 -7.34
CA PRO A 522 18.84 8.90 -8.33
C PRO A 522 20.30 9.33 -8.20
N ASP A 523 21.19 8.38 -8.50
CA ASP A 523 22.64 8.51 -8.46
C ASP A 523 23.19 9.77 -9.12
N LYS A 524 22.60 10.20 -10.24
CA LYS A 524 23.01 11.38 -10.99
C LYS A 524 22.84 12.70 -10.24
N LEU A 525 22.08 12.73 -9.15
CA LEU A 525 21.87 13.92 -8.32
C LEU A 525 22.83 13.99 -7.13
N TYR A 526 23.60 12.94 -6.85
CA TYR A 526 24.57 12.95 -5.75
C TYR A 526 25.90 13.55 -6.18
N ASN A 527 26.49 14.34 -5.29
CA ASN A 527 27.89 14.72 -5.42
C ASN A 527 28.78 13.51 -5.10
N ARG A 528 29.35 12.87 -6.13
CA ARG A 528 30.19 11.67 -5.99
C ARG A 528 31.47 11.87 -5.19
N ARG A 529 31.91 13.12 -4.99
CA ARG A 529 33.06 13.41 -4.09
C ARG A 529 32.69 13.28 -2.62
N GLU A 530 31.45 13.60 -2.27
CA GLU A 530 30.94 13.54 -0.90
C GLU A 530 30.23 12.23 -0.60
N THR A 531 29.56 11.64 -1.60
CA THR A 531 28.88 10.36 -1.50
C THR A 531 29.33 9.47 -2.66
N PRO A 532 30.50 8.82 -2.54
CA PRO A 532 31.03 7.94 -3.58
C PRO A 532 30.08 6.79 -3.93
N ASP A 533 29.40 6.26 -2.91
CA ASP A 533 28.40 5.19 -3.00
C ASP A 533 27.01 5.66 -2.53
N PRO A 534 26.20 6.25 -3.43
CA PRO A 534 24.80 6.61 -3.15
C PRO A 534 23.92 5.40 -2.85
N TYR A 535 24.24 4.22 -3.36
CA TYR A 535 23.46 3.02 -3.10
C TYR A 535 23.57 2.63 -1.63
N ALA A 536 24.79 2.45 -1.12
CA ALA A 536 25.00 2.15 0.29
C ALA A 536 24.41 3.23 1.20
N LYS A 537 24.48 4.50 0.79
CA LYS A 537 23.90 5.61 1.55
C LYS A 537 22.37 5.53 1.64
N ARG A 538 21.68 5.25 0.53
CA ARG A 538 20.22 5.06 0.55
C ARG A 538 19.84 3.84 1.37
N GLU A 539 20.56 2.73 1.19
CA GLU A 539 20.26 1.46 1.87
C GLU A 539 20.38 1.60 3.39
N GLN A 540 21.40 2.32 3.87
CA GLN A 540 21.57 2.64 5.30
C GLN A 540 20.31 3.22 5.96
N TYR A 541 19.53 4.02 5.22
CA TYR A 541 18.36 4.74 5.76
C TYR A 541 17.03 4.24 5.21
N ARG A 542 17.01 3.26 4.29
CA ARG A 542 15.79 2.86 3.58
C ARG A 542 14.73 2.25 4.49
N VAL A 543 15.11 1.25 5.27
CA VAL A 543 14.22 0.60 6.24
C VAL A 543 13.75 1.60 7.32
N PRO A 544 14.64 2.37 7.97
CA PRO A 544 14.27 3.50 8.82
C PRO A 544 13.28 4.48 8.19
N LEU A 545 13.49 4.87 6.93
CA LEU A 545 12.65 5.81 6.19
C LEU A 545 11.23 5.26 6.01
N ASN A 546 11.08 3.99 5.65
CA ASN A 546 9.79 3.33 5.57
C ASN A 546 9.09 3.26 6.93
N HIS A 547 9.81 2.89 8.00
CA HIS A 547 9.25 2.87 9.34
C HIS A 547 8.80 4.26 9.81
N GLY A 548 9.61 5.29 9.59
CA GLY A 548 9.29 6.66 9.93
C GLY A 548 8.06 7.17 9.18
N MET A 549 8.02 7.00 7.85
CA MET A 549 6.86 7.42 7.06
C MET A 549 5.59 6.70 7.48
N ARG A 550 5.67 5.38 7.71
CA ARG A 550 4.58 4.60 8.27
C ARG A 550 4.15 5.18 9.61
N LYS A 551 5.03 5.23 10.61
CA LYS A 551 4.75 5.70 11.97
C LYS A 551 4.02 7.05 11.97
N TYR A 552 4.50 8.02 11.21
CA TYR A 552 4.00 9.41 11.24
C TYR A 552 2.91 9.76 10.21
N LEU A 553 2.17 8.76 9.70
CA LEU A 553 1.07 8.95 8.72
C LEU A 553 1.50 9.74 7.48
N VAL A 554 2.75 9.55 7.05
CA VAL A 554 3.24 9.97 5.73
C VAL A 554 2.99 8.80 4.77
N ASN A 555 1.71 8.43 4.64
CA ASN A 555 1.25 7.19 4.03
C ASN A 555 0.21 7.43 2.92
N THR A 556 0.23 8.60 2.29
CA THR A 556 -0.41 8.85 0.99
C THR A 556 0.66 9.26 -0.02
N PRO A 557 0.48 9.00 -1.33
CA PRO A 557 1.45 9.41 -2.34
C PRO A 557 1.76 10.91 -2.31
N THR A 558 0.78 11.77 -2.01
CA THR A 558 0.96 13.21 -1.88
C THR A 558 1.80 13.57 -0.66
N ARG A 559 1.50 12.99 0.52
CA ARG A 559 2.29 13.24 1.74
C ARG A 559 3.72 12.74 1.63
N MET A 560 3.92 11.53 1.09
CA MET A 560 5.25 10.98 0.82
C MET A 560 6.05 11.90 -0.11
N THR A 561 5.41 12.40 -1.17
CA THR A 561 6.02 13.33 -2.12
C THR A 561 6.51 14.61 -1.44
N HIS A 562 5.67 15.25 -0.62
CA HIS A 562 6.08 16.42 0.15
C HIS A 562 7.17 16.09 1.16
N PHE A 563 7.02 15.02 1.94
CA PHE A 563 7.99 14.62 2.96
C PHE A 563 9.39 14.38 2.37
N LEU A 564 9.46 13.59 1.29
CA LEU A 564 10.69 13.23 0.60
C LEU A 564 11.27 14.38 -0.22
N GLY A 565 10.43 15.21 -0.87
CA GLY A 565 10.88 16.38 -1.61
C GLY A 565 11.53 17.42 -0.69
N GLN A 566 10.91 17.68 0.46
CA GLN A 566 11.49 18.51 1.50
C GLN A 566 12.75 17.87 2.11
N GLY A 567 12.73 16.54 2.31
CA GLY A 567 13.89 15.80 2.84
C GLY A 567 15.09 15.81 1.92
N ALA A 568 14.86 15.84 0.60
CA ALA A 568 15.91 15.96 -0.40
C ALA A 568 16.77 17.22 -0.19
N VAL A 569 16.14 18.33 0.15
CA VAL A 569 16.81 19.61 0.40
C VAL A 569 17.48 19.65 1.77
N GLU A 570 16.78 19.22 2.82
CA GLU A 570 17.32 19.27 4.20
C GLU A 570 18.53 18.33 4.41
N SER A 571 18.51 17.16 3.77
CA SER A 571 19.51 16.11 4.00
C SER A 571 20.40 15.83 2.79
N PHE A 572 20.30 16.64 1.72
CA PHE A 572 20.96 16.37 0.44
C PHE A 572 20.64 14.95 -0.06
N MET A 573 19.36 14.58 -0.06
CA MET A 573 18.89 13.24 -0.38
C MET A 573 19.55 12.17 0.50
N LEU A 574 19.48 12.32 1.83
CA LEU A 574 20.07 11.43 2.84
C LEU A 574 21.61 11.44 2.92
N ALA A 575 22.30 12.21 2.06
CA ALA A 575 23.76 12.29 2.05
C ALA A 575 24.33 12.97 3.31
N ARG A 576 23.61 13.95 3.88
CA ARG A 576 24.05 14.74 5.03
C ARG A 576 23.01 14.69 6.15
N MET A 577 23.27 13.82 7.14
CA MET A 577 22.44 13.71 8.36
C MET A 577 22.99 14.54 9.52
N MET A 578 24.04 15.34 9.29
CA MET A 578 24.62 16.26 10.24
C MET A 578 24.94 17.57 9.51
N GLU A 579 24.73 18.68 10.19
CA GLU A 579 25.04 20.00 9.65
C GLU A 579 26.55 20.14 9.47
N ALA A 580 26.98 20.39 8.23
CA ALA A 580 28.39 20.50 7.86
C ALA A 580 28.91 21.93 8.01
N SER A 581 30.06 22.07 8.65
CA SER A 581 30.79 23.33 8.73
C SER A 581 31.38 23.72 7.38
N SER A 582 31.26 24.98 6.97
CA SER A 582 31.90 25.45 5.73
C SER A 582 33.42 25.65 5.87
N THR A 583 33.94 25.78 7.10
CA THR A 583 35.36 25.98 7.42
C THR A 583 36.05 24.70 7.86
N ASN A 584 35.31 23.76 8.45
CA ASN A 584 35.81 22.48 8.96
C ASN A 584 35.00 21.28 8.41
N PHE A 585 34.64 21.33 7.12
CA PHE A 585 33.70 20.42 6.46
C PHE A 585 33.91 18.94 6.80
N SER A 586 35.07 18.38 6.44
CA SER A 586 35.35 16.95 6.62
C SER A 586 35.36 16.52 8.09
N ALA A 587 35.81 17.39 8.99
CA ALA A 587 35.86 17.10 10.42
C ALA A 587 34.46 17.12 11.04
N SER A 588 33.63 18.08 10.64
CA SER A 588 32.25 18.22 11.13
C SER A 588 31.31 17.10 10.67
N LEU A 589 31.68 16.34 9.64
CA LEU A 589 30.90 15.22 9.11
C LEU A 589 31.42 13.84 9.53
N GLN A 590 32.49 13.77 10.33
CA GLN A 590 32.95 12.48 10.86
C GLN A 590 31.87 11.83 11.74
N PRO A 591 31.78 10.49 11.76
CA PRO A 591 30.86 9.78 12.63
C PRO A 591 31.02 10.21 14.10
N GLU A 592 29.92 10.56 14.76
CA GLU A 592 29.91 10.98 16.16
C GLU A 592 29.79 9.79 17.14
N ALA A 593 30.21 8.59 16.73
CA ALA A 593 30.01 7.35 17.50
C ALA A 593 30.68 7.37 18.88
N SER A 594 31.85 8.02 18.99
CA SER A 594 32.56 8.15 20.27
C SER A 594 32.11 9.36 21.08
N ASP A 595 31.84 10.49 20.42
CA ASP A 595 31.34 11.73 21.02
C ASP A 595 30.83 12.70 19.94
N PHE A 596 30.07 13.73 20.34
CA PHE A 596 29.61 14.76 19.41
C PHE A 596 30.72 15.72 18.97
N TYR A 597 30.57 16.30 17.78
CA TYR A 597 31.48 17.32 17.27
C TYR A 597 31.46 18.55 18.16
N LYS A 598 32.63 18.94 18.68
CA LYS A 598 32.79 20.02 19.68
C LYS A 598 34.06 20.82 19.49
N ASN A 599 34.51 21.00 18.23
CA ASN A 599 35.66 21.83 17.93
C ASN A 599 35.36 23.30 18.27
N LYS A 600 35.88 23.76 19.42
CA LYS A 600 35.70 25.13 19.91
C LYS A 600 36.29 26.20 18.99
N ASP A 601 37.23 25.84 18.12
CA ASP A 601 37.87 26.77 17.19
C ASP A 601 37.05 26.91 15.89
N ASP A 602 36.04 26.05 15.70
CA ASP A 602 35.13 26.13 14.55
C ASP A 602 34.04 27.19 14.76
N ARG A 603 34.34 28.42 14.33
CA ARG A 603 33.42 29.57 14.39
C ARG A 603 32.21 29.46 13.48
N TYR A 604 32.10 28.44 12.63
CA TYR A 604 30.96 28.28 11.73
C TYR A 604 29.63 28.26 12.51
N PHE A 605 29.59 27.58 13.67
CA PHE A 605 28.37 27.40 14.46
C PHE A 605 28.03 28.60 15.37
N ASP A 606 28.82 29.69 15.35
CA ASP A 606 28.56 30.88 16.17
C ASP A 606 27.19 31.53 15.85
N TYR A 607 26.63 31.29 14.66
CA TYR A 607 25.30 31.79 14.29
C TYR A 607 24.14 31.10 15.05
N LEU A 608 24.40 29.93 15.64
CA LEU A 608 23.47 29.21 16.52
C LEU A 608 23.70 29.52 18.00
N GLU A 609 24.85 30.10 18.35
CA GLU A 609 25.24 30.42 19.71
C GLU A 609 24.41 31.59 20.26
N GLY A 610 23.97 31.50 21.52
CA GLY A 610 23.17 32.55 22.18
C GLY A 610 21.74 32.72 21.65
N ARG A 611 21.28 31.86 20.74
CA ARG A 611 19.94 31.90 20.14
C ARG A 611 18.86 31.46 21.14
N ALA A 612 18.26 32.43 21.82
CA ALA A 612 17.20 32.20 22.80
C ALA A 612 15.97 31.49 22.21
N ASP A 613 15.63 31.75 20.95
CA ASP A 613 14.52 31.09 20.25
C ASP A 613 14.77 29.59 20.00
N LEU A 614 16.03 29.16 20.01
CA LEU A 614 16.46 27.76 19.91
C LEU A 614 16.79 27.14 21.28
N GLY A 615 16.74 27.94 22.35
CA GLY A 615 17.18 27.52 23.68
C GLY A 615 18.70 27.34 23.81
N ASN A 616 19.49 27.84 22.86
CA ASN A 616 20.95 27.76 22.86
C ASN A 616 21.52 28.91 23.70
N THR A 617 21.43 28.81 25.03
CA THR A 617 21.74 29.93 25.94
C THR A 617 23.03 29.75 26.71
N ASP A 618 23.57 28.53 26.79
CA ASP A 618 24.85 28.26 27.45
C ASP A 618 25.98 28.20 26.42
N ALA A 619 27.20 28.52 26.87
CA ALA A 619 28.39 28.49 26.02
C ALA A 619 28.60 27.11 25.38
N GLY A 620 28.71 27.07 24.05
CA GLY A 620 28.93 25.85 23.27
C GLY A 620 27.64 25.14 22.85
N ASP A 621 26.47 25.73 23.11
CA ASP A 621 25.20 25.17 22.66
C ASP A 621 25.04 25.15 21.15
N GLY A 622 25.58 26.15 20.45
CA GLY A 622 25.46 26.25 19.00
C GLY A 622 26.00 25.01 18.30
N ILE A 623 27.23 24.61 18.61
CA ILE A 623 27.87 23.42 18.04
C ILE A 623 27.26 22.12 18.60
N LYS A 624 26.92 22.09 19.90
CA LYS A 624 26.35 20.91 20.57
C LYS A 624 24.98 20.54 20.01
N PHE A 625 24.11 21.52 19.77
CA PHE A 625 22.73 21.36 19.28
C PHE A 625 22.55 21.79 17.82
N ARG A 626 23.59 21.61 17.00
CA ARG A 626 23.55 21.77 15.53
C ARG A 626 22.56 20.82 14.85
N GLY A 627 22.29 21.03 13.57
CA GLY A 627 21.39 20.17 12.80
C GLY A 627 21.80 18.70 12.76
N ARG A 628 20.88 17.79 13.14
CA ARG A 628 21.04 16.32 12.98
C ARG A 628 19.78 15.66 12.42
N GLY A 629 19.95 14.54 11.73
CA GLY A 629 18.89 13.75 11.11
C GLY A 629 18.36 14.34 9.80
N MET A 630 17.36 13.67 9.22
CA MET A 630 16.84 13.94 7.87
C MET A 630 16.27 15.37 7.70
N LYS A 631 15.79 15.97 8.80
CA LYS A 631 15.20 17.32 8.81
C LYS A 631 16.03 18.33 9.61
N GLN A 632 17.28 17.99 9.91
CA GLN A 632 18.24 18.88 10.59
C GLN A 632 17.67 19.47 11.89
N LEU A 633 17.28 18.59 12.82
CA LEU A 633 16.78 19.01 14.13
C LEU A 633 17.85 19.85 14.83
N THR A 634 17.49 21.10 15.16
CA THR A 634 18.44 22.13 15.62
C THR A 634 17.90 22.84 16.85
N GLY A 635 18.77 23.14 17.81
CA GLY A 635 18.46 23.92 19.01
C GLY A 635 18.08 23.07 20.21
N ARG A 636 18.63 23.41 21.38
CA ARG A 636 18.43 22.68 22.64
C ARG A 636 16.95 22.43 22.97
N VAL A 637 16.06 23.38 22.67
CA VAL A 637 14.60 23.23 22.93
C VAL A 637 13.98 22.08 22.14
N ASN A 638 14.39 21.94 20.87
CA ASN A 638 13.89 20.92 19.97
C ASN A 638 14.47 19.54 20.32
N TYR A 639 15.76 19.50 20.67
CA TYR A 639 16.38 18.29 21.21
C TYR A 639 15.68 17.86 22.51
N ALA A 640 15.45 18.75 23.47
CA ALA A 640 14.79 18.39 24.73
C ALA A 640 13.38 17.84 24.49
N SER A 641 12.62 18.44 23.58
CA SER A 641 11.27 17.98 23.23
C SER A 641 11.28 16.59 22.58
N TYR A 642 12.22 16.33 21.67
CA TYR A 642 12.39 15.00 21.08
C TYR A 642 12.86 13.95 22.10
N TRP A 643 13.76 14.32 23.02
CA TRP A 643 14.20 13.43 24.09
C TRP A 643 13.05 13.05 25.04
N VAL A 644 12.19 14.00 25.39
CA VAL A 644 10.97 13.73 26.15
C VAL A 644 10.05 12.79 25.36
N TYR A 645 9.85 13.07 24.07
CA TYR A 645 9.03 12.22 23.19
C TYR A 645 9.56 10.77 23.14
N ARG A 646 10.88 10.57 23.14
CA ARG A 646 11.52 9.25 23.17
C ARG A 646 11.57 8.59 24.55
N GLY A 647 11.13 9.29 25.62
CA GLY A 647 11.27 8.81 26.99
C GLY A 647 12.71 8.83 27.52
N TRP A 648 13.64 9.50 26.82
CA TRP A 648 15.05 9.61 27.22
C TRP A 648 15.34 10.76 28.18
N LEU A 649 14.37 11.67 28.36
CA LEU A 649 14.42 12.77 29.30
C LEU A 649 13.06 12.88 29.99
N ASP A 650 13.06 12.89 31.32
CA ASP A 650 11.84 13.14 32.08
C ASP A 650 11.48 14.63 31.97
N SER A 651 10.26 14.91 31.51
CA SER A 651 9.73 16.28 31.41
C SER A 651 9.72 17.03 32.76
N SER A 652 9.69 16.31 33.89
CA SER A 652 9.76 16.89 35.24
C SER A 652 11.17 17.29 35.67
N SER A 653 12.21 16.88 34.92
CA SER A 653 13.61 17.17 35.25
C SER A 653 14.04 18.59 34.90
N PHE A 654 13.18 19.38 34.25
CA PHE A 654 13.43 20.77 33.89
C PHE A 654 12.12 21.58 33.91
N ASP A 655 12.23 22.90 34.09
CA ASP A 655 11.06 23.80 34.11
C ASP A 655 10.90 24.40 32.71
N ILE A 656 9.80 24.11 32.01
CA ILE A 656 9.52 24.59 30.64
C ILE A 656 9.69 26.12 30.46
N LYS A 657 9.56 26.91 31.54
CA LYS A 657 9.78 28.36 31.53
C LYS A 657 11.26 28.76 31.43
N TRP A 658 12.19 27.80 31.40
CA TRP A 658 13.62 28.04 31.23
C TRP A 658 13.99 28.83 29.96
N LEU A 659 13.15 28.75 28.92
CA LEU A 659 13.32 29.51 27.67
C LEU A 659 13.16 31.02 27.88
N VAL A 660 12.37 31.43 28.88
CA VAL A 660 12.11 32.85 29.18
C VAL A 660 12.82 33.32 30.46
N ASP A 661 13.05 32.42 31.42
CA ASP A 661 13.71 32.69 32.70
C ASP A 661 14.93 31.78 32.85
N LYS A 662 16.13 32.34 32.61
CA LYS A 662 17.40 31.61 32.65
C LYS A 662 17.81 31.14 34.05
N THR A 663 17.10 31.54 35.11
CA THR A 663 17.36 31.04 36.47
C THR A 663 16.71 29.67 36.72
N ARG A 664 15.79 29.27 35.85
CA ARG A 664 15.09 27.98 35.95
C ARG A 664 15.98 26.82 35.53
N ILE A 665 15.63 25.64 36.03
CA ILE A 665 16.31 24.38 35.70
C ILE A 665 16.12 24.09 34.22
N ARG A 666 17.23 23.93 33.50
CA ARG A 666 17.29 23.67 32.06
C ARG A 666 17.39 22.17 31.78
N PRO A 667 16.94 21.70 30.60
CA PRO A 667 17.13 20.31 30.20
C PRO A 667 18.62 19.98 30.01
N ILE A 668 19.05 18.83 30.52
CA ILE A 668 20.43 18.33 30.35
C ILE A 668 20.40 17.18 29.34
N ILE A 669 21.07 17.40 28.21
CA ILE A 669 21.23 16.39 27.16
C ILE A 669 22.72 16.11 27.03
N ALA A 670 23.16 14.99 27.59
CA ALA A 670 24.57 14.62 27.61
C ALA A 670 25.05 14.16 26.23
N ALA A 671 24.23 13.39 25.50
CA ALA A 671 24.59 12.73 24.25
C ALA A 671 23.70 13.18 23.06
N PRO A 672 23.76 14.43 22.58
CA PRO A 672 22.95 14.89 21.45
C PRO A 672 23.20 14.12 20.15
N GLN A 673 24.38 13.49 20.02
CA GLN A 673 24.73 12.63 18.90
C GLN A 673 23.88 11.35 18.79
N GLN A 674 23.05 11.01 19.78
CA GLN A 674 22.16 9.84 19.69
C GLN A 674 21.25 9.88 18.45
N ILE A 675 20.95 11.07 17.94
CA ILE A 675 20.24 11.24 16.65
C ILE A 675 21.10 10.79 15.47
N SER A 676 22.39 11.15 15.41
CA SER A 676 23.24 10.99 14.22
C SER A 676 23.97 9.64 14.14
N ILE A 677 24.11 8.93 15.25
CA ILE A 677 24.83 7.63 15.31
C ILE A 677 23.93 6.43 14.99
N ASP A 678 22.62 6.61 15.01
CA ASP A 678 21.63 5.58 14.74
C ASP A 678 20.74 5.99 13.54
N PRO A 679 20.71 5.18 12.46
CA PRO A 679 19.92 5.49 11.28
C PRO A 679 18.42 5.63 11.51
N PHE A 680 17.85 4.86 12.45
CA PHE A 680 16.45 4.99 12.84
C PHE A 680 16.20 6.34 13.49
N ASN A 681 17.03 6.76 14.44
CA ASN A 681 16.89 8.05 15.12
C ASN A 681 17.05 9.23 14.16
N CYS A 682 17.90 9.12 13.13
CA CYS A 682 18.03 10.13 12.08
C CYS A 682 16.71 10.42 11.35
N ILE A 683 15.94 9.37 11.06
CA ILE A 683 14.64 9.47 10.39
C ILE A 683 13.54 9.82 11.39
N ASP A 684 13.50 9.12 12.54
CA ASP A 684 12.46 9.27 13.55
C ASP A 684 12.40 10.69 14.09
N ALA A 685 13.55 11.35 14.32
CA ALA A 685 13.58 12.77 14.70
C ALA A 685 12.96 13.69 13.63
N GLY A 686 13.17 13.40 12.35
CA GLY A 686 12.58 14.15 11.25
C GLY A 686 11.08 13.91 11.10
N GLY A 687 10.63 12.67 11.29
CA GLY A 687 9.22 12.30 11.31
C GLY A 687 8.49 12.86 12.54
N TRP A 688 9.14 12.85 13.70
CA TRP A 688 8.63 13.50 14.91
C TRP A 688 8.45 15.00 14.68
N TYR A 689 9.46 15.70 14.16
CA TYR A 689 9.33 17.14 13.88
C TYR A 689 8.18 17.43 12.90
N TRP A 690 7.95 16.53 11.95
CA TRP A 690 6.83 16.62 11.01
C TRP A 690 5.46 16.57 11.70
N THR A 691 5.29 15.68 12.70
CA THR A 691 4.01 15.56 13.43
C THR A 691 3.87 16.55 14.59
N ALA A 692 4.97 16.90 15.26
CA ALA A 692 4.97 17.81 16.41
C ALA A 692 4.84 19.28 15.96
N GLY A 693 5.36 19.60 14.77
CA GLY A 693 5.32 20.92 14.20
C GLY A 693 6.26 21.92 14.87
N ALA A 694 6.72 22.90 14.09
CA ALA A 694 7.51 24.00 14.61
C ALA A 694 6.65 24.97 15.44
N ALA A 695 7.29 25.74 16.33
CA ALA A 695 6.62 26.86 17.02
C ALA A 695 6.03 27.88 16.03
N SER A 696 6.73 28.14 14.92
CA SER A 696 6.24 28.99 13.82
C SER A 696 5.00 28.42 13.11
N ASN A 697 4.82 27.10 13.16
CA ASN A 697 3.62 26.40 12.68
C ASN A 697 2.62 26.11 13.81
N LYS A 698 2.75 26.79 14.96
CA LYS A 698 1.87 26.66 16.14
C LYS A 698 1.80 25.23 16.70
N PHE A 699 2.86 24.43 16.54
CA PHE A 699 2.92 23.04 16.99
C PHE A 699 1.80 22.15 16.42
N ILE A 700 1.42 22.43 15.17
CA ILE A 700 0.47 21.61 14.41
C ILE A 700 1.27 20.74 13.43
N THR A 701 0.81 19.50 13.25
CA THR A 701 1.38 18.56 12.27
C THR A 701 1.42 19.16 10.86
N ILE A 702 2.49 18.90 10.13
CA ILE A 702 2.63 19.35 8.75
C ILE A 702 1.66 18.61 7.82
N ASN A 703 1.20 17.40 8.20
CA ASN A 703 0.16 16.67 7.46
C ASN A 703 -1.12 17.51 7.27
N SER A 704 -1.48 18.35 8.25
CA SER A 704 -2.69 19.18 8.16
C SER A 704 -2.54 20.36 7.21
N SER A 705 -1.33 20.63 6.71
CA SER A 705 -1.05 21.67 5.72
C SER A 705 -1.01 21.12 4.29
N ILE A 706 -1.17 19.80 4.11
CA ILE A 706 -1.10 19.13 2.81
C ILE A 706 -2.52 18.85 2.35
N GLN A 707 -2.85 19.38 1.18
CA GLN A 707 -4.05 18.99 0.44
C GLN A 707 -3.70 17.82 -0.48
N GLU A 708 -4.47 16.73 -0.39
CA GLU A 708 -4.26 15.57 -1.25
C GLU A 708 -4.35 15.96 -2.73
N MET A 709 -3.54 15.29 -3.56
CA MET A 709 -3.35 15.58 -4.99
C MET A 709 -2.69 16.94 -5.33
N ASP A 710 -2.40 17.82 -4.36
CA ASP A 710 -1.77 19.12 -4.62
C ASP A 710 -0.25 19.13 -4.40
N VAL A 711 0.48 19.17 -5.52
CA VAL A 711 1.95 19.37 -5.59
C VAL A 711 2.32 20.66 -6.36
N SER A 712 1.43 21.64 -6.33
CA SER A 712 1.68 22.98 -6.88
C SER A 712 2.79 23.70 -6.11
N ALA A 713 3.43 24.67 -6.76
CA ALA A 713 4.43 25.52 -6.10
C ALA A 713 3.89 26.24 -4.84
N GLN A 714 2.59 26.56 -4.83
CA GLN A 714 1.93 27.19 -3.69
C GLN A 714 1.77 26.22 -2.51
N SER A 715 1.32 25.00 -2.75
CA SER A 715 1.26 23.95 -1.72
C SER A 715 2.64 23.66 -1.14
N ILE A 716 3.64 23.53 -2.02
CA ILE A 716 5.04 23.30 -1.63
C ILE A 716 5.58 24.48 -0.81
N PHE A 717 5.23 25.72 -1.14
CA PHE A 717 5.59 26.90 -0.34
C PHE A 717 5.03 26.82 1.08
N VAL A 718 3.76 26.45 1.24
CA VAL A 718 3.10 26.33 2.54
C VAL A 718 3.80 25.29 3.42
N VAL A 719 4.07 24.11 2.86
CA VAL A 719 4.81 23.04 3.55
C VAL A 719 6.24 23.47 3.89
N SER A 720 6.94 24.10 2.94
CA SER A 720 8.32 24.57 3.15
C SER A 720 8.40 25.62 4.27
N ARG A 721 7.40 26.51 4.36
CA ARG A 721 7.27 27.49 5.44
C ARG A 721 7.03 26.84 6.79
N ALA A 722 6.24 25.76 6.86
CA ALA A 722 6.00 25.04 8.11
C ALA A 722 7.29 24.37 8.65
N ILE A 723 8.23 24.02 7.76
CA ILE A 723 9.51 23.40 8.12
C ILE A 723 10.56 24.44 8.53
N ASN A 724 10.81 25.41 7.66
CA ASN A 724 11.97 26.32 7.75
C ASN A 724 11.59 27.77 8.11
N GLY A 725 10.30 28.10 8.15
CA GLY A 725 9.83 29.47 8.26
C GLY A 725 10.09 30.29 6.98
N ILE A 726 10.20 31.61 7.15
CA ILE A 726 10.48 32.56 6.07
C ILE A 726 11.81 33.24 6.33
N ASN A 727 12.69 33.24 5.34
CA ASN A 727 13.91 34.01 5.38
C ASN A 727 13.56 35.51 5.24
N LYS A 728 14.00 36.32 6.20
CA LYS A 728 13.72 37.77 6.25
C LYS A 728 14.24 38.54 5.04
N LYS A 729 15.29 38.07 4.38
CA LYS A 729 15.90 38.74 3.21
C LYS A 729 15.16 38.41 1.91
N THR A 730 14.81 37.15 1.71
CA THR A 730 14.20 36.68 0.46
C THR A 730 12.67 36.64 0.50
N SER A 731 12.07 36.80 1.68
CA SER A 731 10.64 36.60 1.95
C SER A 731 10.12 35.22 1.51
N LYS A 732 11.01 34.23 1.42
CA LYS A 732 10.72 32.86 0.99
C LYS A 732 11.38 31.84 1.93
N PRO A 733 10.89 30.59 2.00
CA PRO A 733 11.61 29.49 2.63
C PRO A 733 13.00 29.29 1.98
N ASN A 734 13.99 28.86 2.76
CA ASN A 734 15.32 28.58 2.21
C ASN A 734 15.28 27.38 1.24
N GLY A 735 15.90 27.52 0.07
CA GLY A 735 15.95 26.47 -0.95
C GLY A 735 14.59 26.19 -1.62
N LEU A 736 13.65 27.15 -1.64
CA LEU A 736 12.30 26.93 -2.16
C LEU A 736 12.28 26.36 -3.59
N GLU A 737 13.13 26.85 -4.48
CA GLU A 737 13.18 26.39 -5.87
C GLU A 737 13.56 24.91 -5.96
N ASP A 738 14.59 24.50 -5.20
CA ASP A 738 15.00 23.09 -5.12
C ASP A 738 13.89 22.23 -4.50
N ARG A 739 13.19 22.74 -3.47
CA ARG A 739 12.04 22.05 -2.87
C ARG A 739 10.93 21.83 -3.89
N ILE A 740 10.63 22.82 -4.73
CA ILE A 740 9.66 22.70 -5.83
C ILE A 740 10.11 21.62 -6.81
N ASN A 741 11.34 21.72 -7.30
CA ASN A 741 11.88 20.80 -8.30
C ASN A 741 11.95 19.35 -7.80
N HIS A 742 12.43 19.12 -6.57
CA HIS A 742 12.46 17.78 -5.99
C HIS A 742 11.06 17.21 -5.77
N THR A 743 10.15 17.99 -5.19
CA THR A 743 8.79 17.53 -4.87
C THR A 743 8.02 17.18 -6.15
N GLN A 744 8.04 18.03 -7.18
CA GLN A 744 7.35 17.77 -8.44
C GLN A 744 7.98 16.64 -9.27
N ARG A 745 9.30 16.43 -9.16
CA ARG A 745 9.95 15.27 -9.79
C ARG A 745 9.53 13.96 -9.11
N ILE A 746 9.47 13.96 -7.77
CA ILE A 746 9.10 12.79 -6.97
C ILE A 746 7.61 12.45 -7.16
N SER A 747 6.75 13.46 -7.34
CA SER A 747 5.31 13.23 -7.59
C SER A 747 5.06 12.35 -8.81
N ARG A 748 5.86 12.51 -9.88
CA ARG A 748 5.75 11.69 -11.11
C ARG A 748 6.08 10.22 -10.87
N ILE A 749 6.85 9.91 -9.81
CA ILE A 749 7.24 8.55 -9.44
C ILE A 749 6.21 7.94 -8.49
N LEU A 750 5.73 8.69 -7.49
CA LEU A 750 4.85 8.15 -6.44
C LEU A 750 3.37 8.24 -6.78
N MET A 751 2.93 9.32 -7.42
CA MET A 751 1.53 9.56 -7.74
C MET A 751 1.15 8.95 -9.09
N ASP A 752 -0.14 8.68 -9.27
CA ASP A 752 -0.72 8.16 -10.51
C ASP A 752 -1.06 9.28 -11.49
N LEU A 753 -0.16 10.25 -11.61
CA LEU A 753 -0.22 11.32 -12.62
C LEU A 753 0.34 10.78 -13.95
N VAL A 754 -0.37 11.03 -15.05
CA VAL A 754 -0.01 10.71 -16.45
C VAL A 754 0.83 11.83 -17.06
#